data_AF-A0A952P7B2-F1
#
_entry.id   AF-A0A952P7B2-F1
#
_cell.length_a   1.000
_cell.length_b   1.000
_cell.length_c   1.000
_cell.angle_alpha   90.00
_cell.angle_beta   90.00
_cell.angle_gamma   90.00
#
_symmetry.space_group_name_H-M   'P 1'
#
loop_
_entity.id
_entity.type
_entity.pdbx_description
1 polymer ?
#
loop_
_entity_poly.entity_id
_entity_poly.type
_entity_poly.pdbx_seq_one_letter_code
_entity_poly.pdbx_strand_id
1 'polypeptide(L)'
;MSHLLLLASLLTPTFSAMAAPQDPAQVTQRLQVLLEVDRLQFYSYSLADQIEKKGRPDIAEGLRQLTPEDYLKHLPKGSDLTKIEAWDELLRIVLTKTIPSLQTVSASDLGWSYNFYKKKIFDGFKLKTMKDLVAPNPWNTLTEVSPTGRDLVIPARADRSKVLLETERYISEKTTRAMFWEAIESNRRIEFHVGTEQDFRETVRQRRLNLIVEISPQAHNYNRLSLVQDPATGELFYTISSISGQDRVRHFMAQLQLIRWQNKGFEGQKVRLMSSWVPFHDRLTERLTDHLKTLPKADFVVIGQKGSLESALLTSLMVRELQRQAADGIALEPSIQRLLTQAERSQSALTLIGEGAKLRKELERIGAEKQVSSSPALLTVEHPSHEFSDYLLKDAKGKVQRWRVFSAVWGDEIIPIARSLKNSGHREVVYIGTAGALEGKGVALGDLISAKNVLSHDNQILEFSEGRFAQDVSKKGLTVGQVRTPFEETERWLQESRKNFDIVEVETGLLRKELGSQARLEAYFLISDVVGSEGESLAAAVQNAGRRKNSQLKLLESLFSQKGLVETVIDSSESNRDFDRIYTKFEALKPNRDPFSLAQMALKAQRLGMTTEMDIAALLEVESNFDRRHLLGKLTSLDQAFQTLLRLTGESRLQIVDSPDLQDGILNPKAKPTVKIQIGSLNEEQVLQRLQKNGWNLEPFLKEMNLQILGPTEDGLERSGLTVTNKDAKTIRHHFEREVYRKNGLLIEVNASGDWRLRRIPQAAGGWRCEAVFL
;
A
#
# COMPACT_ATOMS: atom_id res chain seq x y z
N MET A 1 10.99 -75.03 -38.06
CA MET A 1 12.07 -74.01 -38.01
C MET A 1 11.57 -72.73 -38.68
N SER A 2 12.15 -71.60 -38.32
CA SER A 2 12.06 -70.29 -39.00
C SER A 2 10.72 -69.54 -38.93
N HIS A 3 10.79 -68.29 -38.46
CA HIS A 3 9.71 -67.29 -38.49
C HIS A 3 9.70 -66.51 -39.82
N LEU A 4 8.64 -65.76 -40.06
CA LEU A 4 8.78 -64.37 -40.52
C LEU A 4 7.71 -63.50 -39.85
N LEU A 5 8.03 -62.23 -39.57
CA LEU A 5 7.10 -61.29 -38.91
C LEU A 5 6.33 -60.45 -39.94
N LEU A 6 5.09 -60.09 -39.60
CA LEU A 6 4.45 -58.87 -40.09
C LEU A 6 4.61 -57.77 -39.03
N LEU A 7 4.95 -56.54 -39.44
CA LEU A 7 4.85 -55.39 -38.54
C LEU A 7 3.38 -54.95 -38.43
N ALA A 8 2.84 -54.97 -37.21
CA ALA A 8 1.59 -54.30 -36.88
C ALA A 8 1.90 -53.01 -36.10
N SER A 9 1.29 -51.90 -36.52
CA SER A 9 1.48 -50.58 -35.91
C SER A 9 0.81 -50.47 -34.54
N LEU A 10 1.59 -50.35 -33.46
CA LEU A 10 1.07 -49.98 -32.15
C LEU A 10 0.86 -48.46 -32.07
N LEU A 11 -0.41 -48.05 -32.11
CA LEU A 11 -0.83 -46.67 -31.93
C LEU A 11 -0.60 -46.23 -30.46
N THR A 12 0.36 -45.34 -30.24
CA THR A 12 0.39 -44.53 -29.02
C THR A 12 -0.79 -43.55 -29.05
N PRO A 13 -1.59 -43.41 -27.97
CA PRO A 13 -2.69 -42.46 -27.95
C PRO A 13 -2.15 -41.03 -27.89
N THR A 14 -2.13 -40.36 -29.06
CA THR A 14 -1.91 -38.91 -29.13
C THR A 14 -3.09 -38.22 -28.46
N PHE A 15 -2.91 -37.78 -27.22
CA PHE A 15 -3.82 -36.84 -26.58
C PHE A 15 -3.84 -35.56 -27.43
N SER A 16 -4.91 -35.40 -28.21
CA SER A 16 -5.21 -34.12 -28.85
C SER A 16 -5.33 -33.08 -27.75
N ALA A 17 -4.69 -31.93 -27.93
CA ALA A 17 -4.84 -30.80 -27.01
C ALA A 17 -6.30 -30.34 -27.07
N MET A 18 -7.12 -30.77 -26.10
CA MET A 18 -8.48 -30.28 -25.95
C MET A 18 -8.40 -28.77 -25.71
N ALA A 19 -9.14 -28.00 -26.50
CA ALA A 19 -9.15 -26.55 -26.34
C ALA A 19 -9.59 -26.19 -24.91
N ALA A 20 -8.82 -25.33 -24.25
CA ALA A 20 -9.09 -24.92 -22.88
C ALA A 20 -10.52 -24.38 -22.74
N PRO A 21 -11.25 -24.68 -21.66
CA PRO A 21 -12.59 -24.15 -21.46
C PRO A 21 -12.60 -22.61 -21.53
N GLN A 22 -13.41 -22.08 -22.44
CA GLN A 22 -13.69 -20.64 -22.62
C GLN A 22 -15.03 -20.23 -22.00
N ASP A 23 -15.79 -21.18 -21.44
CA ASP A 23 -17.00 -20.90 -20.64
C ASP A 23 -16.58 -20.39 -19.25
N PRO A 24 -16.90 -19.12 -18.89
CA PRO A 24 -16.55 -18.57 -17.59
C PRO A 24 -17.17 -19.33 -16.42
N ALA A 25 -18.34 -19.95 -16.58
CA ALA A 25 -19.01 -20.69 -15.52
C ALA A 25 -18.25 -21.98 -15.17
N GLN A 26 -17.82 -22.75 -16.17
CA GLN A 26 -17.03 -23.98 -15.98
C GLN A 26 -15.67 -23.69 -15.33
N VAL A 27 -14.97 -22.63 -15.79
CA VAL A 27 -13.68 -22.23 -15.21
C VAL A 27 -13.86 -21.74 -13.76
N THR A 28 -14.90 -20.96 -13.49
CA THR A 28 -15.25 -20.51 -12.13
C THR A 28 -15.55 -21.69 -11.20
N GLN A 29 -16.31 -22.69 -11.67
CA GLN A 29 -16.62 -23.90 -10.89
C GLN A 29 -15.37 -24.74 -10.62
N ARG A 30 -14.49 -24.94 -11.62
CA ARG A 30 -13.24 -25.68 -11.44
C ARG A 30 -12.31 -24.97 -10.45
N LEU A 31 -12.16 -23.66 -10.58
CA LEU A 31 -11.37 -22.82 -9.70
C LEU A 31 -11.89 -22.83 -8.26
N GLN A 32 -13.20 -22.83 -8.04
CA GLN A 32 -13.80 -22.97 -6.70
C GLN A 32 -13.40 -24.29 -6.05
N VAL A 33 -13.48 -25.42 -6.75
CA VAL A 33 -13.06 -26.74 -6.21
C VAL A 33 -11.56 -26.73 -5.85
N LEU A 34 -10.72 -26.12 -6.68
CA LEU A 34 -9.28 -26.02 -6.43
C LEU A 34 -8.95 -25.11 -5.22
N LEU A 35 -9.70 -24.02 -5.03
CA LEU A 35 -9.59 -23.13 -3.85
C LEU A 35 -9.93 -23.87 -2.56
N GLU A 36 -10.96 -24.72 -2.57
CA GLU A 36 -11.38 -25.47 -1.39
C GLU A 36 -10.39 -26.57 -1.01
N VAL A 37 -9.72 -27.19 -1.99
CA VAL A 37 -8.59 -28.11 -1.77
C VAL A 37 -7.38 -27.36 -1.21
N ASP A 38 -6.99 -26.23 -1.80
CA ASP A 38 -5.87 -25.41 -1.30
C ASP A 38 -6.11 -24.95 0.14
N ARG A 39 -7.34 -24.53 0.45
CA ARG A 39 -7.80 -24.16 1.80
C ARG A 39 -7.67 -25.31 2.81
N LEU A 40 -8.11 -26.51 2.44
CA LEU A 40 -8.08 -27.67 3.33
C LEU A 40 -6.65 -28.17 3.58
N GLN A 41 -5.76 -28.10 2.58
CA GLN A 41 -4.35 -28.42 2.76
C GLN A 41 -3.59 -27.32 3.55
N PHE A 42 -3.93 -26.04 3.37
CA PHE A 42 -3.39 -24.97 4.22
C PHE A 42 -3.75 -25.18 5.70
N TYR A 43 -4.98 -25.67 5.96
CA TYR A 43 -5.39 -26.09 7.28
C TYR A 43 -4.60 -27.33 7.78
N SER A 44 -4.36 -28.34 6.93
CA SER A 44 -3.65 -29.56 7.34
C SER A 44 -2.20 -29.32 7.77
N TYR A 45 -1.45 -28.42 7.10
CA TYR A 45 -0.11 -28.03 7.55
C TYR A 45 -0.14 -27.41 8.95
N SER A 46 -1.10 -26.55 9.21
CA SER A 46 -1.24 -25.88 10.51
C SER A 46 -1.80 -26.79 11.61
N LEU A 47 -2.50 -27.86 11.24
CA LEU A 47 -2.90 -28.94 12.13
C LEU A 47 -1.71 -29.88 12.44
N ALA A 48 -0.86 -30.18 11.46
CA ALA A 48 0.34 -31.01 11.64
C ALA A 48 1.25 -30.45 12.75
N ASP A 49 1.60 -29.16 12.67
CA ASP A 49 2.43 -28.48 13.67
C ASP A 49 1.80 -28.48 15.09
N GLN A 50 0.47 -28.60 15.18
CA GLN A 50 -0.26 -28.71 16.43
C GLN A 50 -0.16 -30.14 17.00
N ILE A 51 -0.35 -31.14 16.14
CA ILE A 51 -0.34 -32.57 16.48
C ILE A 51 1.07 -33.05 16.84
N GLU A 52 2.10 -32.54 16.18
CA GLU A 52 3.50 -32.73 16.54
C GLU A 52 3.77 -32.33 18.01
N LYS A 53 3.24 -31.17 18.42
CA LYS A 53 3.32 -30.67 19.81
C LYS A 53 2.46 -31.44 20.82
N LYS A 54 1.52 -32.28 20.36
CA LYS A 54 0.84 -33.30 21.19
C LYS A 54 1.64 -34.60 21.32
N GLY A 55 2.84 -34.68 20.73
CA GLY A 55 3.67 -35.89 20.76
C GLY A 55 3.29 -36.94 19.71
N ARG A 56 2.67 -36.52 18.59
CA ARG A 56 2.27 -37.41 17.47
C ARG A 56 2.93 -37.01 16.14
N PRO A 57 4.28 -37.09 16.05
CA PRO A 57 5.00 -36.76 14.82
C PRO A 57 4.64 -37.70 13.65
N ASP A 58 4.19 -38.92 13.95
CA ASP A 58 3.69 -39.91 12.98
C ASP A 58 2.49 -39.38 12.17
N ILE A 59 1.54 -38.73 12.85
CA ILE A 59 0.38 -38.11 12.20
C ILE A 59 0.77 -36.77 11.56
N ALA A 60 1.60 -35.97 12.22
CA ALA A 60 2.03 -34.67 11.71
C ALA A 60 2.76 -34.79 10.37
N GLU A 61 3.71 -35.72 10.28
CA GLU A 61 4.43 -36.01 9.03
C GLU A 61 3.49 -36.56 7.96
N GLY A 62 2.59 -37.49 8.32
CA GLY A 62 1.57 -37.98 7.39
C GLY A 62 0.66 -36.88 6.83
N LEU A 63 0.31 -35.87 7.62
CA LEU A 63 -0.45 -34.69 7.17
C LEU A 63 0.37 -33.76 6.27
N ARG A 64 1.69 -33.64 6.47
CA ARG A 64 2.60 -32.84 5.63
C ARG A 64 2.83 -33.49 4.26
N GLN A 65 2.80 -34.82 4.20
CA GLN A 65 2.98 -35.60 2.96
C GLN A 65 1.76 -35.58 2.01
N LEU A 66 0.57 -35.19 2.46
CA LEU A 66 -0.64 -35.19 1.61
C LEU A 66 -0.50 -34.22 0.43
N THR A 67 -0.77 -34.69 -0.79
CA THR A 67 -0.73 -33.87 -2.01
C THR A 67 -2.12 -33.30 -2.37
N PRO A 68 -2.22 -32.19 -3.11
CA PRO A 68 -3.51 -31.68 -3.62
C PRO A 68 -4.35 -32.74 -4.37
N GLU A 69 -3.66 -33.60 -5.11
CA GLU A 69 -4.23 -34.71 -5.86
C GLU A 69 -4.86 -35.78 -4.95
N ASP A 70 -4.33 -36.01 -3.75
CA ASP A 70 -4.91 -36.95 -2.78
C ASP A 70 -6.26 -36.46 -2.25
N TYR A 71 -6.42 -35.15 -2.00
CA TYR A 71 -7.72 -34.58 -1.64
C TYR A 71 -8.75 -34.79 -2.76
N LEU A 72 -8.41 -34.45 -4.01
CA LEU A 72 -9.31 -34.64 -5.16
C LEU A 72 -9.70 -36.11 -5.39
N LYS A 73 -8.81 -37.04 -5.03
CA LYS A 73 -8.98 -38.49 -5.22
C LYS A 73 -9.75 -39.17 -4.08
N HIS A 74 -9.58 -38.70 -2.84
CA HIS A 74 -10.02 -39.43 -1.64
C HIS A 74 -11.13 -38.76 -0.83
N LEU A 75 -11.40 -37.47 -1.04
CA LEU A 75 -12.58 -36.81 -0.48
C LEU A 75 -13.89 -37.43 -1.02
N PRO A 76 -14.94 -37.56 -0.20
CA PRO A 76 -16.26 -37.96 -0.66
C PRO A 76 -16.83 -37.04 -1.77
N LYS A 77 -17.50 -37.62 -2.77
CA LYS A 77 -18.23 -36.85 -3.78
C LYS A 77 -19.34 -36.04 -3.11
N GLY A 78 -19.36 -34.73 -3.35
CA GLY A 78 -20.33 -33.81 -2.71
C GLY A 78 -19.97 -33.43 -1.26
N SER A 79 -18.73 -33.66 -0.81
CA SER A 79 -18.24 -33.11 0.46
C SER A 79 -18.40 -31.59 0.52
N ASP A 80 -19.17 -31.13 1.50
CA ASP A 80 -19.37 -29.70 1.76
C ASP A 80 -18.17 -29.11 2.52
N LEU A 81 -17.21 -28.58 1.76
CA LEU A 81 -16.00 -27.96 2.28
C LEU A 81 -16.24 -26.57 2.92
N THR A 82 -17.50 -26.10 2.98
CA THR A 82 -17.87 -24.89 3.73
C THR A 82 -18.15 -25.16 5.21
N LYS A 83 -18.48 -26.41 5.58
CA LYS A 83 -18.67 -26.83 6.98
C LYS A 83 -17.33 -27.05 7.67
N ILE A 84 -16.81 -25.99 8.30
CA ILE A 84 -15.51 -25.98 8.99
C ILE A 84 -15.39 -27.03 10.11
N GLU A 85 -16.52 -27.43 10.70
CA GLU A 85 -16.61 -28.46 11.73
C GLU A 85 -16.25 -29.85 11.17
N ALA A 86 -16.51 -30.10 9.88
CA ALA A 86 -16.27 -31.39 9.24
C ALA A 86 -14.82 -31.57 8.74
N TRP A 87 -14.00 -30.52 8.73
CA TRP A 87 -12.66 -30.55 8.14
C TRP A 87 -11.74 -31.63 8.75
N ASP A 88 -11.80 -31.84 10.06
CA ASP A 88 -10.91 -32.79 10.77
C ASP A 88 -11.21 -34.25 10.35
N GLU A 89 -12.48 -34.60 10.17
CA GLU A 89 -12.91 -35.91 9.66
C GLU A 89 -12.59 -36.06 8.16
N LEU A 90 -12.72 -35.00 7.37
CA LEU A 90 -12.34 -35.02 5.95
C LEU A 90 -10.83 -35.18 5.78
N LEU A 91 -10.01 -34.54 6.63
CA LEU A 91 -8.57 -34.81 6.71
C LEU A 91 -8.29 -36.26 7.11
N ARG A 92 -9.02 -36.81 8.09
CA ARG A 92 -8.89 -38.22 8.50
C ARG A 92 -9.16 -39.18 7.33
N ILE A 93 -10.20 -38.91 6.54
CA ILE A 93 -10.59 -39.71 5.37
C ILE A 93 -9.51 -39.66 4.28
N VAL A 94 -8.90 -38.50 4.01
CA VAL A 94 -7.80 -38.40 3.04
C VAL A 94 -6.54 -39.08 3.58
N LEU A 95 -6.15 -38.82 4.84
CA LEU A 95 -4.96 -39.36 5.48
C LEU A 95 -4.96 -40.89 5.52
N THR A 96 -6.02 -41.49 6.07
CA THR A 96 -6.15 -42.96 6.24
C THR A 96 -6.21 -43.74 4.93
N LYS A 97 -6.71 -43.11 3.84
CA LYS A 97 -6.73 -43.70 2.48
C LYS A 97 -5.43 -43.50 1.71
N THR A 98 -4.65 -42.47 2.03
CA THR A 98 -3.40 -42.12 1.34
C THR A 98 -2.21 -42.85 1.97
N ILE A 99 -2.19 -42.97 3.30
CA ILE A 99 -1.07 -43.51 4.08
C ILE A 99 -1.58 -44.72 4.90
N PRO A 100 -1.41 -45.97 4.40
CA PRO A 100 -2.00 -47.16 5.02
C PRO A 100 -1.55 -47.44 6.46
N SER A 101 -0.33 -47.02 6.83
CA SER A 101 0.17 -47.15 8.21
C SER A 101 -0.59 -46.31 9.24
N LEU A 102 -1.36 -45.31 8.79
CA LEU A 102 -2.16 -44.41 9.64
C LEU A 102 -3.66 -44.78 9.65
N GLN A 103 -4.06 -45.95 9.15
CA GLN A 103 -5.48 -46.39 9.11
C GLN A 103 -6.17 -46.44 10.49
N THR A 104 -5.42 -46.54 11.58
CA THR A 104 -5.92 -46.56 12.96
C THR A 104 -6.21 -45.16 13.54
N VAL A 105 -5.87 -44.08 12.83
CA VAL A 105 -6.06 -42.70 13.31
C VAL A 105 -7.55 -42.37 13.48
N SER A 106 -7.90 -41.92 14.68
CA SER A 106 -9.25 -41.54 15.10
C SER A 106 -9.52 -40.05 14.85
N ALA A 107 -10.80 -39.65 14.86
CA ALA A 107 -11.18 -38.23 14.80
C ALA A 107 -10.67 -37.44 16.01
N SER A 108 -10.50 -38.09 17.16
CA SER A 108 -9.92 -37.50 18.38
C SER A 108 -8.43 -37.16 18.25
N ASP A 109 -7.65 -37.95 17.51
CA ASP A 109 -6.23 -37.65 17.27
C ASP A 109 -6.05 -36.33 16.51
N LEU A 110 -6.92 -36.12 15.49
CA LEU A 110 -6.95 -34.90 14.68
C LEU A 110 -7.70 -33.74 15.34
N GLY A 111 -8.28 -33.93 16.53
CA GLY A 111 -9.17 -32.97 17.16
C GLY A 111 -8.51 -31.64 17.48
N TRP A 112 -8.88 -30.58 16.76
CA TRP A 112 -8.47 -29.21 17.06
C TRP A 112 -9.70 -28.28 17.15
N SER A 113 -10.21 -28.14 18.36
CA SER A 113 -11.42 -27.38 18.73
C SER A 113 -11.33 -25.85 18.54
N TYR A 114 -10.28 -25.34 17.90
CA TYR A 114 -10.04 -23.91 17.70
C TYR A 114 -10.76 -23.39 16.46
N ASN A 115 -12.10 -23.51 16.44
CA ASN A 115 -12.96 -23.16 15.30
C ASN A 115 -12.82 -21.69 14.85
N PHE A 116 -12.35 -20.78 15.71
CA PHE A 116 -11.99 -19.42 15.34
C PHE A 116 -10.92 -19.36 14.23
N TYR A 117 -9.91 -20.23 14.29
CA TYR A 117 -8.86 -20.31 13.27
C TYR A 117 -9.36 -20.95 11.97
N LYS A 118 -10.17 -22.01 12.07
CA LYS A 118 -10.85 -22.61 10.90
C LYS A 118 -11.73 -21.58 10.18
N LYS A 119 -12.49 -20.78 10.93
CA LYS A 119 -13.27 -19.65 10.39
C LYS A 119 -12.37 -18.60 9.72
N LYS A 120 -11.26 -18.21 10.36
CA LYS A 120 -10.30 -17.26 9.76
C LYS A 120 -9.69 -17.78 8.44
N ILE A 121 -9.52 -19.10 8.30
CA ILE A 121 -9.12 -19.74 7.03
C ILE A 121 -10.28 -19.76 6.01
N PHE A 122 -11.51 -20.02 6.46
CA PHE A 122 -12.71 -19.97 5.61
C PHE A 122 -13.07 -18.57 5.10
N ASP A 123 -12.67 -17.52 5.83
CA ASP A 123 -12.79 -16.15 5.35
C ASP A 123 -11.78 -15.82 4.20
N GLY A 124 -10.75 -16.66 3.99
CA GLY A 124 -9.90 -16.67 2.80
C GLY A 124 -10.35 -17.66 1.72
N PHE A 125 -9.49 -17.90 0.73
CA PHE A 125 -9.67 -18.90 -0.35
C PHE A 125 -11.08 -18.93 -0.96
N LYS A 126 -11.52 -17.78 -1.49
CA LYS A 126 -12.88 -17.63 -2.03
C LYS A 126 -12.93 -16.71 -3.25
N LEU A 127 -13.86 -17.01 -4.15
CA LEU A 127 -14.21 -16.13 -5.27
C LEU A 127 -15.15 -15.03 -4.79
N LYS A 128 -14.94 -13.81 -5.27
CA LYS A 128 -15.83 -12.67 -5.06
C LYS A 128 -16.44 -12.26 -6.41
N THR A 129 -17.76 -12.19 -6.46
CA THR A 129 -18.46 -11.57 -7.58
C THR A 129 -18.11 -10.08 -7.63
N MET A 130 -17.59 -9.63 -8.77
CA MET A 130 -17.35 -8.20 -8.98
C MET A 130 -18.69 -7.50 -9.22
N LYS A 131 -18.97 -6.43 -8.47
CA LYS A 131 -19.97 -5.44 -8.86
C LYS A 131 -19.38 -4.54 -9.94
N ASP A 132 -20.24 -3.90 -10.73
CA ASP A 132 -19.83 -3.00 -11.81
C ASP A 132 -18.73 -2.04 -11.36
N LEU A 133 -17.61 -2.07 -12.07
CA LEU A 133 -16.50 -1.16 -11.81
C LEU A 133 -16.93 0.26 -12.17
N VAL A 134 -17.10 1.09 -11.15
CA VAL A 134 -17.18 2.55 -11.33
C VAL A 134 -15.99 2.98 -12.18
N ALA A 135 -16.28 3.68 -13.28
CA ALA A 135 -15.28 4.05 -14.27
C ALA A 135 -14.09 4.77 -13.60
N PRO A 136 -12.84 4.31 -13.84
CA PRO A 136 -11.66 4.91 -13.22
C PRO A 136 -11.51 6.37 -13.64
N ASN A 137 -10.85 7.16 -12.78
CA ASN A 137 -10.47 8.52 -13.15
C ASN A 137 -9.15 8.48 -13.96
N PRO A 138 -9.16 8.73 -15.29
CA PRO A 138 -7.94 8.63 -16.10
C PRO A 138 -6.88 9.69 -15.73
N TRP A 139 -7.25 10.73 -14.99
CA TRP A 139 -6.30 11.72 -14.47
C TRP A 139 -5.44 11.23 -13.30
N ASN A 140 -5.66 10.00 -12.82
CA ASN A 140 -4.97 9.42 -11.67
C ASN A 140 -4.16 8.15 -11.95
N THR A 141 -4.23 7.61 -13.18
CA THR A 141 -3.36 6.51 -13.61
C THR A 141 -1.91 6.98 -13.71
N LEU A 142 -0.99 6.17 -13.20
CA LEU A 142 0.46 6.44 -13.14
C LEU A 142 1.25 5.60 -14.15
N THR A 143 0.57 4.72 -14.88
CA THR A 143 1.10 3.96 -16.01
C THR A 143 0.41 4.35 -17.30
N GLU A 144 1.14 4.27 -18.42
CA GLU A 144 0.49 4.15 -19.72
C GLU A 144 0.04 2.70 -19.90
N VAL A 145 -1.20 2.50 -20.33
CA VAL A 145 -1.73 1.17 -20.63
C VAL A 145 -1.01 0.62 -21.86
N SER A 146 -0.15 -0.39 -21.68
CA SER A 146 0.39 -1.13 -22.82
C SER A 146 -0.73 -1.96 -23.46
N PRO A 147 -1.05 -1.80 -24.75
CA PRO A 147 -2.12 -2.58 -25.39
C PRO A 147 -1.71 -4.03 -25.64
N THR A 148 -0.41 -4.31 -25.83
CA THR A 148 0.14 -5.63 -26.18
C THR A 148 0.90 -6.30 -25.04
N GLY A 149 1.41 -5.53 -24.08
CA GLY A 149 2.34 -6.01 -23.06
C GLY A 149 3.68 -6.49 -23.62
N ARG A 150 4.48 -7.13 -22.75
CA ARG A 150 5.72 -7.84 -23.05
C ARG A 150 5.61 -9.28 -22.53
N ASP A 151 5.70 -10.28 -23.40
CA ASP A 151 5.78 -11.69 -22.98
C ASP A 151 7.06 -11.90 -22.12
N LEU A 152 6.91 -12.55 -20.97
CA LEU A 152 7.99 -12.92 -20.05
C LEU A 152 8.33 -14.40 -20.23
N VAL A 153 9.62 -14.71 -20.43
CA VAL A 153 10.12 -16.09 -20.37
C VAL A 153 10.16 -16.53 -18.91
N ILE A 154 9.43 -17.59 -18.58
CA ILE A 154 9.55 -18.25 -17.28
C ILE A 154 10.87 -19.03 -17.28
N PRO A 155 11.80 -18.77 -16.33
CA PRO A 155 13.05 -19.52 -16.25
C PRO A 155 12.81 -21.01 -15.98
N ALA A 156 13.84 -21.83 -16.20
CA ALA A 156 13.77 -23.28 -16.03
C ALA A 156 13.23 -23.70 -14.65
N ARG A 157 12.56 -24.85 -14.58
CA ARG A 157 11.96 -25.40 -13.35
C ARG A 157 12.96 -25.37 -12.19
N ALA A 158 12.66 -24.58 -11.15
CA ALA A 158 13.44 -24.59 -9.91
C ALA A 158 13.21 -25.90 -9.14
N ASP A 159 14.25 -26.36 -8.45
CA ASP A 159 14.18 -27.50 -7.54
C ASP A 159 13.73 -27.04 -6.15
N ARG A 160 12.49 -27.41 -5.81
CA ARG A 160 11.84 -27.09 -4.53
C ARG A 160 12.64 -27.57 -3.33
N SER A 161 13.27 -28.75 -3.43
CA SER A 161 13.98 -29.39 -2.30
C SER A 161 15.21 -28.60 -1.83
N LYS A 162 15.65 -27.60 -2.62
CA LYS A 162 16.79 -26.74 -2.30
C LYS A 162 16.40 -25.40 -1.68
N VAL A 163 15.13 -25.02 -1.70
CA VAL A 163 14.61 -23.76 -1.15
C VAL A 163 14.24 -23.97 0.32
N LEU A 164 14.72 -23.08 1.19
CA LEU A 164 14.58 -23.22 2.66
C LEU A 164 13.20 -22.81 3.19
N LEU A 165 12.42 -22.09 2.38
CA LEU A 165 11.05 -21.67 2.69
C LEU A 165 10.03 -22.79 2.40
N GLU A 166 9.07 -22.98 3.31
CA GLU A 166 7.84 -23.79 3.12
C GLU A 166 6.98 -23.27 1.94
N THR A 167 7.43 -23.58 0.72
CA THR A 167 7.00 -22.95 -0.52
C THR A 167 5.51 -23.17 -0.80
N GLU A 168 4.98 -24.37 -0.55
CA GLU A 168 3.55 -24.66 -0.73
C GLU A 168 2.67 -23.81 0.18
N ARG A 169 3.02 -23.77 1.47
CA ARG A 169 2.27 -23.04 2.50
C ARG A 169 2.33 -21.53 2.29
N TYR A 170 3.50 -21.01 1.91
CA TYR A 170 3.69 -19.59 1.60
C TYR A 170 2.86 -19.16 0.39
N ILE A 171 2.93 -19.89 -0.74
CA ILE A 171 2.20 -19.55 -1.96
C ILE A 171 0.69 -19.71 -1.74
N SER A 172 0.27 -20.74 -1.00
CA SER A 172 -1.13 -20.90 -0.55
C SER A 172 -1.61 -19.66 0.22
N GLU A 173 -0.83 -19.19 1.20
CA GLU A 173 -1.20 -18.03 2.02
C GLU A 173 -1.25 -16.71 1.22
N LYS A 174 -0.19 -16.39 0.47
CA LYS A 174 -0.03 -15.06 -0.15
C LYS A 174 -0.82 -14.89 -1.45
N THR A 175 -1.02 -15.98 -2.20
CA THR A 175 -1.53 -15.90 -3.58
C THR A 175 -2.53 -16.98 -3.96
N THR A 176 -2.83 -17.95 -3.09
CA THR A 176 -3.41 -19.26 -3.42
C THR A 176 -2.63 -20.02 -4.51
N ARG A 177 -2.66 -21.35 -4.46
CA ARG A 177 -2.13 -22.22 -5.52
C ARG A 177 -3.20 -22.57 -6.56
N ALA A 178 -4.48 -22.45 -6.22
CA ALA A 178 -5.61 -22.87 -7.05
C ALA A 178 -5.68 -22.20 -8.43
N MET A 179 -5.41 -20.89 -8.49
CA MET A 179 -5.34 -20.13 -9.76
C MET A 179 -4.24 -20.69 -10.67
N PHE A 180 -3.08 -20.99 -10.10
CA PHE A 180 -1.94 -21.50 -10.84
C PHE A 180 -2.11 -22.98 -11.25
N TRP A 181 -2.82 -23.77 -10.44
CA TRP A 181 -3.20 -25.15 -10.78
C TRP A 181 -4.17 -25.21 -11.97
N GLU A 182 -5.23 -24.38 -11.97
CA GLU A 182 -6.13 -24.26 -13.13
C GLU A 182 -5.35 -23.80 -14.37
N ALA A 183 -4.46 -22.81 -14.21
CA ALA A 183 -3.66 -22.29 -15.30
C ALA A 183 -2.74 -23.38 -15.91
N ILE A 184 -2.07 -24.21 -15.10
CA ILE A 184 -1.24 -25.33 -15.60
C ILE A 184 -2.13 -26.41 -16.26
N GLU A 185 -3.30 -26.69 -15.70
CA GLU A 185 -4.24 -27.69 -16.22
C GLU A 185 -4.83 -27.30 -17.58
N SER A 186 -5.08 -26.01 -17.80
CA SER A 186 -5.72 -25.45 -18.99
C SER A 186 -4.77 -24.70 -19.95
N ASN A 187 -3.48 -24.60 -19.62
CA ASN A 187 -2.47 -23.79 -20.34
C ASN A 187 -2.85 -22.30 -20.50
N ARG A 188 -3.49 -21.72 -19.48
CA ARG A 188 -4.06 -20.35 -19.51
C ARG A 188 -3.00 -19.25 -19.43
N ARG A 189 -3.16 -18.14 -20.16
CA ARG A 189 -2.27 -16.95 -20.01
C ARG A 189 -2.41 -16.35 -18.60
N ILE A 190 -1.30 -15.85 -18.07
CA ILE A 190 -1.28 -14.96 -16.90
C ILE A 190 -0.72 -13.59 -17.30
N GLU A 191 -1.44 -12.51 -16.98
CA GLU A 191 -0.99 -11.13 -17.17
C GLU A 191 -0.62 -10.49 -15.81
N PHE A 192 0.53 -9.82 -15.75
CA PHE A 192 1.06 -9.10 -14.60
C PHE A 192 0.91 -7.60 -14.84
N HIS A 193 -0.03 -6.94 -14.15
CA HIS A 193 -0.32 -5.51 -14.33
C HIS A 193 0.46 -4.67 -13.33
N VAL A 194 1.47 -3.97 -13.85
CA VAL A 194 2.22 -2.97 -13.11
C VAL A 194 1.36 -1.73 -12.93
N GLY A 195 1.36 -1.17 -11.72
CA GLY A 195 0.61 0.03 -11.37
C GLY A 195 -0.35 -0.17 -10.19
N THR A 196 -1.24 0.80 -10.00
CA THR A 196 -2.31 0.75 -9.00
C THR A 196 -3.53 -0.05 -9.47
N GLU A 197 -4.50 -0.25 -8.58
CA GLU A 197 -5.84 -0.74 -8.95
C GLU A 197 -6.53 0.16 -10.01
N GLN A 198 -6.28 1.48 -10.04
CA GLN A 198 -6.84 2.34 -11.09
C GLN A 198 -6.17 2.12 -12.45
N ASP A 199 -4.85 1.88 -12.48
CA ASP A 199 -4.12 1.52 -13.70
C ASP A 199 -4.63 0.20 -14.31
N PHE A 200 -4.92 -0.77 -13.44
CA PHE A 200 -5.56 -2.03 -13.85
C PHE A 200 -6.97 -1.80 -14.40
N ARG A 201 -7.82 -1.03 -13.71
CA ARG A 201 -9.18 -0.72 -14.17
C ARG A 201 -9.20 0.05 -15.48
N GLU A 202 -8.25 0.96 -15.70
CA GLU A 202 -8.10 1.66 -16.97
C GLU A 202 -7.62 0.72 -18.08
N THR A 203 -6.72 -0.21 -17.78
CA THR A 203 -6.33 -1.30 -18.71
C THR A 203 -7.54 -2.13 -19.13
N VAL A 204 -8.37 -2.53 -18.17
CA VAL A 204 -9.63 -3.26 -18.38
C VAL A 204 -10.61 -2.44 -19.24
N ARG A 205 -10.79 -1.15 -18.93
CA ARG A 205 -11.69 -0.25 -19.68
C ARG A 205 -11.24 -0.03 -21.12
N GLN A 206 -9.94 0.24 -21.34
CA GLN A 206 -9.41 0.51 -22.68
C GLN A 206 -9.42 -0.73 -23.57
N ARG A 207 -9.04 -1.90 -23.04
CA ARG A 207 -9.09 -3.19 -23.75
C ARG A 207 -10.49 -3.82 -23.78
N ARG A 208 -11.51 -3.17 -23.18
CA ARG A 208 -12.91 -3.63 -23.07
C ARG A 208 -13.05 -5.03 -22.47
N LEU A 209 -12.23 -5.35 -21.47
CA LEU A 209 -12.17 -6.67 -20.85
C LEU A 209 -13.32 -6.87 -19.85
N ASN A 210 -13.83 -8.11 -19.76
CA ASN A 210 -14.83 -8.50 -18.77
C ASN A 210 -14.14 -9.13 -17.55
N LEU A 211 -14.28 -8.54 -16.37
CA LEU A 211 -13.86 -9.15 -15.11
C LEU A 211 -14.92 -10.14 -14.64
N ILE A 212 -14.55 -11.42 -14.52
CA ILE A 212 -15.46 -12.50 -14.14
C ILE A 212 -15.57 -12.62 -12.62
N VAL A 213 -14.43 -12.81 -11.94
CA VAL A 213 -14.33 -12.94 -10.47
C VAL A 213 -12.99 -12.43 -9.95
N GLU A 214 -13.00 -11.82 -8.76
CA GLU A 214 -11.78 -11.60 -7.96
C GLU A 214 -11.50 -12.85 -7.11
N ILE A 215 -10.25 -13.30 -7.09
CA ILE A 215 -9.78 -14.49 -6.38
C ILE A 215 -9.13 -14.02 -5.08
N SER A 216 -9.68 -14.41 -3.93
CA SER A 216 -9.19 -13.96 -2.63
C SER A 216 -8.30 -15.03 -1.97
N PRO A 217 -6.98 -14.80 -1.83
CA PRO A 217 -6.10 -15.65 -1.02
C PRO A 217 -6.33 -15.40 0.48
N GLN A 218 -5.58 -16.12 1.33
CA GLN A 218 -5.63 -15.97 2.79
C GLN A 218 -5.11 -14.61 3.27
N ALA A 219 -4.01 -14.12 2.68
CA ALA A 219 -3.46 -12.81 2.96
C ALA A 219 -4.16 -11.72 2.12
N HIS A 220 -5.11 -11.00 2.73
CA HIS A 220 -5.92 -9.99 2.03
C HIS A 220 -5.17 -8.73 1.57
N ASN A 221 -3.86 -8.63 1.83
CA ASN A 221 -3.04 -7.42 1.70
C ASN A 221 -1.83 -7.57 0.74
N TYR A 222 -1.83 -8.59 -0.13
CA TYR A 222 -0.72 -8.85 -1.05
C TYR A 222 -1.00 -8.23 -2.44
N ASN A 223 -1.50 -9.00 -3.41
CA ASN A 223 -1.88 -8.51 -4.74
C ASN A 223 -3.31 -8.94 -5.10
N ARG A 224 -3.94 -8.18 -6.00
CA ARG A 224 -5.26 -8.52 -6.53
C ARG A 224 -5.12 -9.58 -7.62
N LEU A 225 -5.96 -10.60 -7.55
CA LEU A 225 -5.98 -11.73 -8.48
C LEU A 225 -7.37 -11.80 -9.11
N SER A 226 -7.48 -12.02 -10.42
CA SER A 226 -8.79 -12.09 -11.08
C SER A 226 -8.78 -13.00 -12.30
N LEU A 227 -9.95 -13.58 -12.60
CA LEU A 227 -10.25 -14.20 -13.89
C LEU A 227 -10.88 -13.14 -14.81
N VAL A 228 -10.34 -13.00 -16.02
CA VAL A 228 -10.73 -11.98 -17.01
C VAL A 228 -11.02 -12.66 -18.34
N GLN A 229 -12.03 -12.16 -19.06
CA GLN A 229 -12.32 -12.53 -20.45
C GLN A 229 -12.08 -11.35 -21.38
N ASP A 230 -11.44 -11.60 -22.52
CA ASP A 230 -11.49 -10.69 -23.66
C ASP A 230 -12.74 -11.01 -24.51
N PRO A 231 -13.76 -10.13 -24.58
CA PRO A 231 -14.96 -10.39 -25.38
C PRO A 231 -14.74 -10.31 -26.90
N ALA A 232 -13.59 -9.81 -27.38
CA ALA A 232 -13.29 -9.79 -28.82
C ALA A 232 -12.74 -11.12 -29.34
N THR A 233 -12.09 -11.91 -28.46
CA THR A 233 -11.51 -13.24 -28.80
C THR A 233 -12.20 -14.40 -28.07
N GLY A 234 -12.96 -14.12 -27.02
CA GLY A 234 -13.51 -15.11 -26.09
C GLY A 234 -12.49 -15.59 -25.04
N GLU A 235 -11.22 -15.20 -25.15
CA GLU A 235 -10.11 -15.75 -24.34
C GLU A 235 -10.28 -15.45 -22.85
N LEU A 236 -10.36 -16.51 -22.04
CA LEU A 236 -10.26 -16.43 -20.58
C LEU A 236 -8.80 -16.52 -20.11
N PHE A 237 -8.32 -15.51 -19.38
CA PHE A 237 -6.97 -15.43 -18.81
C PHE A 237 -6.97 -14.91 -17.36
N TYR A 238 -5.90 -15.17 -16.62
CA TYR A 238 -5.72 -14.67 -15.25
C TYR A 238 -4.93 -13.37 -15.22
N THR A 239 -5.25 -12.49 -14.27
CA THR A 239 -4.54 -11.23 -14.04
C THR A 239 -4.07 -11.10 -12.59
N ILE A 240 -2.80 -10.74 -12.39
CA ILE A 240 -2.26 -10.27 -11.11
C ILE A 240 -2.07 -8.76 -11.22
N SER A 241 -2.71 -7.96 -10.36
CA SER A 241 -2.66 -6.50 -10.37
C SER A 241 -2.23 -5.89 -9.04
N SER A 242 -2.11 -4.56 -8.97
CA SER A 242 -1.43 -3.80 -7.92
C SER A 242 0.08 -4.10 -7.79
N ILE A 243 0.74 -4.49 -8.89
CA ILE A 243 2.17 -4.82 -8.88
C ILE A 243 2.97 -3.52 -8.90
N SER A 244 3.61 -3.17 -7.78
CA SER A 244 4.20 -1.84 -7.59
C SER A 244 5.72 -1.75 -7.86
N GLY A 245 6.37 -2.84 -8.28
CA GLY A 245 7.82 -2.85 -8.53
C GLY A 245 8.34 -4.10 -9.26
N GLN A 246 9.60 -4.07 -9.68
CA GLN A 246 10.30 -5.18 -10.32
C GLN A 246 10.49 -6.38 -9.37
N ASP A 247 10.77 -6.16 -8.09
CA ASP A 247 11.04 -7.26 -7.16
C ASP A 247 9.75 -8.04 -6.86
N ARG A 248 8.60 -7.38 -6.91
CA ARG A 248 7.29 -8.04 -6.93
C ARG A 248 7.09 -8.91 -8.18
N VAL A 249 7.50 -8.43 -9.37
CA VAL A 249 7.50 -9.24 -10.61
C VAL A 249 8.43 -10.45 -10.48
N ARG A 250 9.65 -10.26 -9.99
CA ARG A 250 10.63 -11.36 -9.77
C ARG A 250 10.09 -12.39 -8.77
N HIS A 251 9.46 -11.94 -7.69
CA HIS A 251 8.82 -12.79 -6.69
C HIS A 251 7.77 -13.71 -7.34
N PHE A 252 6.85 -13.18 -8.15
CA PHE A 252 5.87 -14.00 -8.87
C PHE A 252 6.52 -14.92 -9.92
N MET A 253 7.54 -14.47 -10.65
CA MET A 253 8.28 -15.35 -11.56
C MET A 253 8.97 -16.51 -10.84
N ALA A 254 9.45 -16.31 -9.60
CA ALA A 254 10.00 -17.37 -8.76
C ALA A 254 8.90 -18.33 -8.23
N GLN A 255 7.72 -17.82 -7.87
CA GLN A 255 6.55 -18.68 -7.58
C GLN A 255 6.23 -19.59 -8.78
N LEU A 256 6.15 -19.05 -10.00
CA LEU A 256 5.85 -19.82 -11.21
C LEU A 256 6.93 -20.86 -11.54
N GLN A 257 8.21 -20.57 -11.29
CA GLN A 257 9.30 -21.56 -11.38
C GLN A 257 9.11 -22.73 -10.41
N LEU A 258 8.48 -22.50 -9.25
CA LEU A 258 8.32 -23.48 -8.18
C LEU A 258 6.99 -24.23 -8.22
N ILE A 259 5.87 -23.62 -8.60
CA ILE A 259 4.53 -24.25 -8.56
C ILE A 259 4.43 -25.46 -9.51
N ARG A 260 3.72 -26.50 -9.06
CA ARG A 260 3.44 -27.72 -9.83
C ARG A 260 1.97 -28.10 -9.71
N TRP A 261 1.47 -28.82 -10.72
CA TRP A 261 0.18 -29.51 -10.74
C TRP A 261 0.35 -30.79 -11.54
N GLN A 262 0.00 -31.96 -11.00
CA GLN A 262 0.10 -33.26 -11.70
C GLN A 262 1.50 -33.49 -12.31
N ASN A 263 2.56 -33.16 -11.57
CA ASN A 263 3.98 -33.14 -11.99
C ASN A 263 4.34 -32.19 -13.16
N LYS A 264 3.40 -31.41 -13.69
CA LYS A 264 3.63 -30.34 -14.66
C LYS A 264 3.98 -29.02 -13.96
N GLY A 265 4.60 -28.11 -14.69
CA GLY A 265 4.76 -26.70 -14.34
C GLY A 265 4.40 -25.82 -15.55
N PHE A 266 4.70 -24.53 -15.48
CA PHE A 266 4.40 -23.53 -16.52
C PHE A 266 5.30 -23.63 -17.78
N GLU A 267 5.53 -24.82 -18.31
CA GLU A 267 6.46 -25.04 -19.43
C GLU A 267 5.89 -24.53 -20.76
N GLY A 268 6.57 -23.53 -21.36
CA GLY A 268 6.12 -22.88 -22.60
C GLY A 268 4.91 -21.96 -22.44
N GLN A 269 4.37 -21.84 -21.23
CA GLN A 269 3.15 -21.10 -20.93
C GLN A 269 3.42 -19.60 -20.89
N LYS A 270 2.56 -18.79 -21.53
CA LYS A 270 2.77 -17.36 -21.66
C LYS A 270 2.40 -16.61 -20.39
N VAL A 271 3.40 -16.00 -19.76
CA VAL A 271 3.22 -14.89 -18.82
C VAL A 271 3.48 -13.59 -19.58
N ARG A 272 2.74 -12.52 -19.26
CA ARG A 272 2.89 -11.22 -19.92
C ARG A 272 2.93 -10.09 -18.90
N LEU A 273 3.95 -9.25 -18.99
CA LEU A 273 4.03 -8.00 -18.25
C LEU A 273 3.23 -6.91 -18.97
N MET A 274 2.25 -6.35 -18.29
CA MET A 274 1.49 -5.19 -18.74
C MET A 274 2.06 -3.95 -18.05
N SER A 275 2.53 -3.00 -18.86
CA SER A 275 3.17 -1.73 -18.44
C SER A 275 4.55 -1.91 -17.77
N SER A 276 5.22 -0.79 -17.45
CA SER A 276 6.61 -0.75 -16.94
C SER A 276 6.68 -0.08 -15.58
N TRP A 277 7.51 -0.62 -14.67
CA TRP A 277 7.68 -0.09 -13.32
C TRP A 277 8.51 1.20 -13.25
N VAL A 278 9.36 1.49 -14.25
CA VAL A 278 10.21 2.70 -14.20
C VAL A 278 9.37 3.99 -14.34
N PRO A 279 8.53 4.18 -15.38
CA PRO A 279 7.66 5.37 -15.45
C PRO A 279 6.62 5.43 -14.32
N PHE A 280 6.26 4.28 -13.73
CA PHE A 280 5.41 4.20 -12.55
C PHE A 280 6.11 4.75 -11.31
N HIS A 281 7.35 4.31 -11.03
CA HIS A 281 8.18 4.80 -9.93
C HIS A 281 8.51 6.28 -10.06
N ASP A 282 8.80 6.74 -11.28
CA ASP A 282 9.15 8.15 -11.51
C ASP A 282 7.93 9.07 -11.30
N ARG A 283 6.74 8.69 -11.78
CA ARG A 283 5.49 9.44 -11.53
C ARG A 283 4.99 9.32 -10.08
N LEU A 284 5.25 8.20 -9.39
CA LEU A 284 5.09 8.10 -7.93
C LEU A 284 6.05 9.05 -7.19
N THR A 285 7.30 9.13 -7.65
CA THR A 285 8.32 10.01 -7.05
C THR A 285 7.92 11.47 -7.21
N GLU A 286 7.47 11.88 -8.40
CA GLU A 286 6.91 13.23 -8.65
C GLU A 286 5.77 13.54 -7.67
N ARG A 287 4.71 12.70 -7.66
CA ARG A 287 3.51 12.89 -6.83
C ARG A 287 3.83 12.97 -5.33
N LEU A 288 4.69 12.08 -4.83
CA LEU A 288 5.06 12.04 -3.41
C LEU A 288 6.05 13.15 -3.06
N THR A 289 6.98 13.54 -3.94
CA THR A 289 7.87 14.68 -3.73
C THR A 289 7.06 15.97 -3.56
N ASP A 290 6.09 16.19 -4.44
CA ASP A 290 5.25 17.38 -4.39
C ASP A 290 4.36 17.39 -3.14
N HIS A 291 3.74 16.26 -2.79
CA HIS A 291 2.96 16.16 -1.57
C HIS A 291 3.80 16.36 -0.29
N LEU A 292 5.03 15.83 -0.24
CA LEU A 292 5.97 16.09 0.86
C LEU A 292 6.44 17.56 0.93
N LYS A 293 6.37 18.31 -0.18
CA LYS A 293 6.66 19.76 -0.24
C LYS A 293 5.44 20.63 0.10
N THR A 294 4.20 20.16 -0.10
CA THR A 294 2.98 20.84 0.38
C THR A 294 2.74 20.67 1.87
N LEU A 295 3.24 19.59 2.47
CA LEU A 295 3.15 19.36 3.91
C LEU A 295 4.21 20.17 4.70
N PRO A 296 4.05 20.30 6.03
CA PRO A 296 5.15 20.69 6.89
C PRO A 296 6.22 19.58 6.86
N LYS A 297 7.48 19.99 6.83
CA LYS A 297 8.66 19.10 6.90
C LYS A 297 8.65 18.35 8.24
N ALA A 298 8.91 17.04 8.23
CA ALA A 298 9.00 16.27 9.46
C ALA A 298 10.39 16.43 10.12
N ASP A 299 10.44 16.57 11.45
CA ASP A 299 11.70 16.49 12.20
C ASP A 299 12.32 15.08 12.07
N PHE A 300 11.47 14.04 12.07
CA PHE A 300 11.85 12.63 11.98
C PHE A 300 10.94 11.86 11.02
N VAL A 301 11.53 10.98 10.23
CA VAL A 301 10.79 10.04 9.37
C VAL A 301 11.02 8.62 9.87
N VAL A 302 9.95 7.87 10.07
CA VAL A 302 9.99 6.43 10.35
C VAL A 302 9.42 5.69 9.15
N ILE A 303 10.03 4.56 8.79
CA ILE A 303 9.55 3.68 7.71
C ILE A 303 9.38 2.28 8.29
N GLY A 304 8.17 1.73 8.16
CA GLY A 304 7.78 0.44 8.74
C GLY A 304 7.00 0.59 10.06
N GLN A 305 6.35 -0.51 10.47
CA GLN A 305 5.59 -0.65 11.73
C GLN A 305 4.47 0.38 12.02
N LYS A 306 4.02 1.19 11.03
CA LYS A 306 2.99 2.23 11.21
C LYS A 306 1.81 1.80 12.09
N GLY A 307 1.15 0.69 11.77
CA GLY A 307 -0.02 0.20 12.53
C GLY A 307 0.27 -0.10 14.01
N SER A 308 1.47 -0.59 14.34
CA SER A 308 1.91 -0.82 15.72
C SER A 308 2.23 0.50 16.45
N LEU A 309 2.80 1.48 15.74
CA LEU A 309 3.07 2.81 16.27
C LEU A 309 1.76 3.60 16.51
N GLU A 310 0.80 3.50 15.59
CA GLU A 310 -0.53 4.10 15.76
C GLU A 310 -1.32 3.45 16.91
N SER A 311 -1.24 2.12 17.05
CA SER A 311 -1.80 1.39 18.20
C SER A 311 -1.15 1.81 19.52
N ALA A 312 0.17 2.02 19.52
CA ALA A 312 0.93 2.46 20.69
C ALA A 312 0.50 3.85 21.19
N LEU A 313 0.37 4.81 20.27
CA LEU A 313 -0.11 6.16 20.60
C LEU A 313 -1.56 6.14 21.07
N LEU A 314 -2.45 5.38 20.41
CA LEU A 314 -3.85 5.27 20.79
C LEU A 314 -4.04 4.62 22.17
N THR A 315 -3.32 3.52 22.47
CA THR A 315 -3.31 2.93 23.81
C THR A 315 -2.83 3.92 24.87
N SER A 316 -1.79 4.70 24.60
CA SER A 316 -1.27 5.68 25.56
C SER A 316 -2.32 6.75 25.91
N LEU A 317 -3.02 7.30 24.90
CA LEU A 317 -4.12 8.25 25.13
C LEU A 317 -5.26 7.63 25.94
N MET A 318 -5.66 6.38 25.63
CA MET A 318 -6.71 5.69 26.39
C MET A 318 -6.32 5.44 27.85
N VAL A 319 -5.06 5.04 28.10
CA VAL A 319 -4.52 4.82 29.45
C VAL A 319 -4.52 6.12 30.25
N ARG A 320 -4.01 7.22 29.68
CA ARG A 320 -3.98 8.51 30.38
C ARG A 320 -5.38 9.03 30.67
N GLU A 321 -6.32 8.93 29.74
CA GLU A 321 -7.70 9.39 30.00
C GLU A 321 -8.38 8.54 31.08
N LEU A 322 -8.21 7.23 31.09
CA LEU A 322 -8.71 6.38 32.18
C LEU A 322 -8.07 6.73 33.54
N GLN A 323 -6.76 7.03 33.59
CA GLN A 323 -6.11 7.54 34.81
C GLN A 323 -6.67 8.90 35.25
N ARG A 324 -6.98 9.79 34.29
CA ARG A 324 -7.60 11.10 34.55
C ARG A 324 -8.98 10.94 35.18
N GLN A 325 -9.82 10.08 34.61
CA GLN A 325 -11.16 9.79 35.12
C GLN A 325 -11.12 9.11 36.51
N ALA A 326 -10.15 8.23 36.76
CA ALA A 326 -9.93 7.64 38.07
C ALA A 326 -9.50 8.69 39.12
N ALA A 327 -8.66 9.67 38.73
CA ALA A 327 -8.27 10.79 39.59
C ALA A 327 -9.43 11.77 39.87
N ASP A 328 -10.33 11.97 38.89
CA ASP A 328 -11.61 12.69 39.06
C ASP A 328 -12.64 11.92 39.91
N GLY A 329 -12.32 10.69 40.34
CA GLY A 329 -13.16 9.87 41.22
C GLY A 329 -14.14 8.93 40.53
N ILE A 330 -14.06 8.76 39.20
CA ILE A 330 -14.90 7.79 38.47
C ILE A 330 -14.43 6.36 38.77
N ALA A 331 -15.36 5.52 39.25
CA ALA A 331 -15.12 4.11 39.51
C ALA A 331 -14.91 3.32 38.20
N LEU A 332 -13.68 2.86 37.98
CA LEU A 332 -13.31 1.95 36.88
C LEU A 332 -13.59 0.47 37.23
N GLU A 333 -13.70 -0.39 36.22
CA GLU A 333 -13.72 -1.84 36.40
C GLU A 333 -12.43 -2.29 37.13
N PRO A 334 -12.51 -3.22 38.12
CA PRO A 334 -11.32 -3.79 38.77
C PRO A 334 -10.38 -4.53 37.82
N SER A 335 -10.86 -4.91 36.63
CA SER A 335 -10.06 -5.45 35.53
C SER A 335 -9.10 -4.38 34.97
N ILE A 336 -9.62 -3.19 34.69
CA ILE A 336 -8.90 -2.04 34.14
C ILE A 336 -7.98 -1.42 35.18
N GLN A 337 -8.41 -1.27 36.43
CA GLN A 337 -7.58 -0.71 37.50
C GLN A 337 -6.26 -1.49 37.68
N ARG A 338 -6.30 -2.82 37.56
CA ARG A 338 -5.11 -3.69 37.59
C ARG A 338 -4.18 -3.44 36.40
N LEU A 339 -4.72 -3.19 35.21
CA LEU A 339 -3.94 -2.85 34.02
C LEU A 339 -3.27 -1.49 34.17
N LEU A 340 -3.98 -0.47 34.68
CA LEU A 340 -3.39 0.86 34.94
C LEU A 340 -2.23 0.76 35.95
N THR A 341 -2.43 0.06 37.08
CA THR A 341 -1.37 -0.18 38.06
C THR A 341 -0.20 -1.03 37.49
N GLN A 342 -0.44 -1.89 36.50
CA GLN A 342 0.63 -2.57 35.77
C GLN A 342 1.43 -1.60 34.87
N ALA A 343 0.75 -0.73 34.13
CA ALA A 343 1.38 0.30 33.29
C ALA A 343 2.19 1.30 34.13
N GLU A 344 1.67 1.71 35.29
CA GLU A 344 2.37 2.57 36.25
C GLU A 344 3.64 1.91 36.79
N ARG A 345 3.57 0.64 37.21
CA ARG A 345 4.73 -0.13 37.71
C ARG A 345 5.80 -0.37 36.66
N SER A 346 5.41 -0.48 35.39
CA SER A 346 6.33 -0.61 34.25
C SER A 346 6.75 0.74 33.64
N GLN A 347 6.21 1.85 34.15
CA GLN A 347 6.35 3.21 33.60
C GLN A 347 6.03 3.29 32.08
N SER A 348 5.15 2.40 31.60
CA SER A 348 4.87 2.19 30.18
C SER A 348 3.43 1.74 29.93
N ALA A 349 2.65 2.60 29.26
CA ALA A 349 1.35 2.26 28.70
C ALA A 349 1.45 1.24 27.55
N LEU A 350 2.63 1.06 26.97
CA LEU A 350 2.86 0.21 25.79
C LEU A 350 2.71 -1.28 26.13
N THR A 351 2.92 -1.64 27.41
CA THR A 351 2.55 -2.95 27.98
C THR A 351 1.08 -3.32 27.76
N LEU A 352 0.19 -2.33 27.60
CA LEU A 352 -1.26 -2.51 27.41
C LEU A 352 -1.73 -2.49 25.95
N ILE A 353 -0.83 -2.50 24.96
CA ILE A 353 -1.20 -2.54 23.53
C ILE A 353 -2.00 -3.80 23.16
N GLY A 354 -1.88 -4.91 23.92
CA GLY A 354 -2.76 -6.07 23.79
C GLY A 354 -4.20 -5.85 24.24
N GLU A 355 -4.45 -4.83 25.05
CA GLU A 355 -5.68 -4.65 25.84
C GLU A 355 -6.57 -3.51 25.34
N GLY A 356 -6.21 -2.85 24.23
CA GLY A 356 -6.89 -1.66 23.71
C GLY A 356 -8.41 -1.79 23.51
N ALA A 357 -8.90 -3.00 23.20
CA ALA A 357 -10.34 -3.26 23.10
C ALA A 357 -11.06 -3.20 24.46
N LYS A 358 -10.41 -3.60 25.56
CA LYS A 358 -10.95 -3.45 26.93
C LYS A 358 -10.90 -2.00 27.38
N LEU A 359 -9.79 -1.31 27.11
CA LEU A 359 -9.62 0.12 27.43
C LEU A 359 -10.68 0.98 26.72
N ARG A 360 -10.95 0.72 25.44
CA ARG A 360 -12.01 1.41 24.69
C ARG A 360 -13.40 1.13 25.25
N LYS A 361 -13.74 -0.14 25.51
CA LYS A 361 -15.04 -0.51 26.09
C LYS A 361 -15.26 0.16 27.46
N GLU A 362 -14.20 0.36 28.24
CA GLU A 362 -14.28 1.08 29.52
C GLU A 362 -14.54 2.58 29.33
N LEU A 363 -13.84 3.23 28.38
CA LEU A 363 -14.11 4.64 28.03
C LEU A 363 -15.57 4.84 27.55
N GLU A 364 -16.08 3.91 26.74
CA GLU A 364 -17.49 3.87 26.31
C GLU A 364 -18.45 3.66 27.50
N ARG A 365 -18.09 2.85 28.49
CA ARG A 365 -18.89 2.61 29.70
C ARG A 365 -19.00 3.86 30.59
N ILE A 366 -17.95 4.68 30.65
CA ILE A 366 -17.92 5.90 31.49
C ILE A 366 -18.27 7.19 30.72
N GLY A 367 -18.59 7.11 29.42
CA GLY A 367 -18.94 8.26 28.58
C GLY A 367 -17.75 9.16 28.18
N ALA A 368 -16.52 8.64 28.30
CA ALA A 368 -15.27 9.33 28.00
C ALA A 368 -14.75 9.03 26.58
N GLU A 369 -15.46 8.23 25.77
CA GLU A 369 -15.00 7.81 24.44
C GLU A 369 -14.78 8.98 23.47
N LYS A 370 -15.48 10.11 23.69
CA LYS A 370 -15.33 11.35 22.91
C LYS A 370 -14.11 12.20 23.29
N GLN A 371 -13.47 11.91 24.43
CA GLN A 371 -12.29 12.64 24.91
C GLN A 371 -10.99 12.04 24.35
N VAL A 372 -11.03 10.81 23.84
CA VAL A 372 -9.92 10.17 23.13
C VAL A 372 -10.21 10.18 21.62
N SER A 373 -9.32 10.78 20.82
CA SER A 373 -9.45 10.75 19.35
C SER A 373 -9.42 9.33 18.81
N SER A 374 -10.27 9.03 17.83
CA SER A 374 -10.39 7.70 17.21
C SER A 374 -9.13 7.27 16.44
N SER A 375 -8.28 8.23 16.03
CA SER A 375 -6.89 8.04 15.62
C SER A 375 -6.01 9.15 16.21
N PRO A 376 -4.77 8.84 16.66
CA PRO A 376 -3.81 9.83 17.14
C PRO A 376 -3.08 10.60 16.01
N ALA A 377 -3.36 10.28 14.74
CA ALA A 377 -2.72 10.92 13.59
C ALA A 377 -3.29 12.32 13.31
N LEU A 378 -2.41 13.32 13.16
CA LEU A 378 -2.75 14.66 12.69
C LEU A 378 -3.23 14.62 11.24
N LEU A 379 -2.56 13.79 10.44
CA LEU A 379 -2.81 13.54 9.03
C LEU A 379 -2.49 12.07 8.75
N THR A 380 -3.24 11.46 7.83
CA THR A 380 -2.91 10.20 7.17
C THR A 380 -3.02 10.43 5.67
N VAL A 381 -2.13 9.85 4.88
CA VAL A 381 -2.11 9.93 3.42
C VAL A 381 -2.10 8.51 2.89
N GLU A 382 -3.16 8.11 2.21
CA GLU A 382 -3.41 6.71 1.81
C GLU A 382 -3.20 6.49 0.30
N HIS A 383 -1.97 6.47 -0.23
CA HIS A 383 -1.78 6.12 -1.65
C HIS A 383 -1.77 4.59 -1.85
N PRO A 384 -2.28 4.03 -2.97
CA PRO A 384 -2.28 2.58 -3.25
C PRO A 384 -0.91 1.87 -3.21
N SER A 385 0.19 2.63 -3.20
CA SER A 385 1.58 2.16 -3.20
C SER A 385 2.39 2.62 -1.97
N HIS A 386 1.85 3.54 -1.16
CA HIS A 386 2.51 4.06 0.03
C HIS A 386 1.47 4.73 0.93
N GLU A 387 1.50 4.41 2.23
CA GLU A 387 0.69 5.06 3.24
C GLU A 387 1.63 5.73 4.24
N PHE A 388 1.30 6.93 4.72
CA PHE A 388 1.97 7.50 5.90
C PHE A 388 1.03 8.30 6.78
N SER A 389 1.42 8.50 8.04
CA SER A 389 0.76 9.46 8.94
C SER A 389 1.75 10.43 9.57
N ASP A 390 1.30 11.65 9.81
CA ASP A 390 2.00 12.63 10.65
C ASP A 390 1.46 12.57 12.08
N TYR A 391 2.36 12.52 13.05
CA TYR A 391 2.09 12.65 14.48
C TYR A 391 2.91 13.81 15.05
N LEU A 392 2.43 14.43 16.14
CA LEU A 392 3.16 15.45 16.88
C LEU A 392 3.48 14.89 18.27
N LEU A 393 4.75 14.67 18.54
CA LEU A 393 5.24 14.13 19.80
C LEU A 393 6.18 15.17 20.41
N LYS A 394 6.11 15.45 21.71
CA LYS A 394 7.11 16.32 22.35
C LYS A 394 8.26 15.45 22.86
N ASP A 395 9.48 15.94 22.76
CA ASP A 395 10.64 15.20 23.27
C ASP A 395 10.72 15.22 24.82
N ALA A 396 11.70 14.49 25.38
CA ALA A 396 11.94 14.43 26.82
C ALA A 396 12.35 15.79 27.45
N LYS A 397 12.48 16.86 26.65
CA LYS A 397 12.69 18.25 27.07
C LYS A 397 11.45 19.13 26.81
N GLY A 398 10.33 18.53 26.40
CA GLY A 398 9.06 19.20 26.10
C GLY A 398 8.96 19.83 24.70
N LYS A 399 9.98 19.74 23.84
CA LYS A 399 9.96 20.35 22.50
C LYS A 399 9.15 19.49 21.54
N VAL A 400 8.07 20.04 20.95
CA VAL A 400 7.27 19.38 19.90
C VAL A 400 8.15 19.03 18.69
N GLN A 401 7.94 17.82 18.15
CA GLN A 401 8.61 17.26 16.98
C GLN A 401 7.57 16.58 16.07
N ARG A 402 7.65 16.82 14.77
CA ARG A 402 6.78 16.17 13.77
C ARG A 402 7.39 14.85 13.31
N TRP A 403 6.68 13.76 13.53
CA TRP A 403 7.04 12.41 13.10
C TRP A 403 6.19 11.99 11.91
N ARG A 404 6.82 11.68 10.78
CA ARG A 404 6.14 11.12 9.59
C ARG A 404 6.43 9.63 9.48
N VAL A 405 5.41 8.79 9.64
CA VAL A 405 5.55 7.33 9.75
C VAL A 405 4.92 6.67 8.53
N PHE A 406 5.77 6.11 7.66
CA PHE A 406 5.35 5.32 6.50
C PHE A 406 5.02 3.88 6.90
N SER A 407 3.99 3.30 6.30
CA SER A 407 3.75 1.85 6.30
C SER A 407 4.91 1.11 5.61
N ALA A 408 5.04 -0.18 5.92
CA ALA A 408 6.01 -1.03 5.23
C ALA A 408 5.61 -1.24 3.76
N VAL A 409 6.61 -1.35 2.89
CA VAL A 409 6.51 -1.60 1.44
C VAL A 409 7.51 -2.70 1.06
N TRP A 410 7.38 -3.34 -0.10
CA TRP A 410 8.21 -4.50 -0.48
C TRP A 410 9.29 -4.15 -1.52
N GLY A 411 10.55 -4.45 -1.21
CA GLY A 411 11.68 -4.31 -2.12
C GLY A 411 11.73 -2.95 -2.82
N ASP A 412 11.76 -2.93 -4.16
CA ASP A 412 11.84 -1.69 -4.94
C ASP A 412 10.64 -0.75 -4.85
N GLU A 413 9.54 -1.15 -4.19
CA GLU A 413 8.46 -0.24 -3.77
C GLU A 413 8.96 0.88 -2.81
N ILE A 414 10.13 0.70 -2.18
CA ILE A 414 10.80 1.72 -1.36
C ILE A 414 11.44 2.86 -2.17
N ILE A 415 11.74 2.64 -3.47
CA ILE A 415 12.52 3.60 -4.29
C ILE A 415 11.80 4.97 -4.39
N PRO A 416 10.50 5.06 -4.72
CA PRO A 416 9.81 6.34 -4.76
C PRO A 416 9.79 7.07 -3.41
N ILE A 417 9.66 6.34 -2.29
CA ILE A 417 9.70 6.94 -0.95
C ILE A 417 11.10 7.53 -0.68
N ALA A 418 12.16 6.73 -0.90
CA ALA A 418 13.54 7.16 -0.68
C ALA A 418 13.91 8.40 -1.53
N ARG A 419 13.57 8.38 -2.82
CA ARG A 419 13.77 9.52 -3.73
C ARG A 419 12.95 10.74 -3.27
N SER A 420 11.69 10.57 -2.91
CA SER A 420 10.85 11.70 -2.53
C SER A 420 11.23 12.34 -1.20
N LEU A 421 11.70 11.56 -0.22
CA LEU A 421 12.27 12.08 1.04
C LEU A 421 13.51 12.94 0.80
N LYS A 422 14.43 12.45 -0.03
CA LYS A 422 15.63 13.18 -0.48
C LYS A 422 15.28 14.47 -1.24
N ASN A 423 14.38 14.38 -2.21
CA ASN A 423 13.93 15.50 -3.04
C ASN A 423 13.10 16.55 -2.28
N SER A 424 12.66 16.24 -1.06
CA SER A 424 11.99 17.15 -0.11
C SER A 424 12.88 17.53 1.09
N GLY A 425 14.17 17.14 1.08
CA GLY A 425 15.16 17.58 2.06
C GLY A 425 15.02 16.95 3.46
N HIS A 426 14.33 15.81 3.59
CA HIS A 426 14.29 15.05 4.84
C HIS A 426 15.65 14.34 5.07
N ARG A 427 16.17 14.38 6.30
CA ARG A 427 17.53 13.87 6.62
C ARG A 427 17.64 12.92 7.81
N GLU A 428 16.72 12.95 8.78
CA GLU A 428 16.67 11.97 9.88
C GLU A 428 15.64 10.89 9.52
N VAL A 429 16.12 9.69 9.17
CA VAL A 429 15.28 8.54 8.77
C VAL A 429 15.59 7.34 9.65
N VAL A 430 14.55 6.71 10.19
CA VAL A 430 14.62 5.45 10.94
C VAL A 430 13.86 4.39 10.16
N TYR A 431 14.50 3.27 9.84
CA TYR A 431 13.86 2.12 9.21
C TYR A 431 13.63 1.00 10.25
N ILE A 432 12.46 0.39 10.20
CA ILE A 432 12.05 -0.70 11.10
C ILE A 432 11.43 -1.87 10.32
N GLY A 433 12.32 -2.73 9.81
CA GLY A 433 11.97 -3.90 9.02
C GLY A 433 11.78 -5.18 9.82
N THR A 434 11.51 -6.26 9.09
CA THR A 434 11.65 -7.64 9.56
C THR A 434 12.70 -8.35 8.71
N ALA A 435 13.57 -9.13 9.34
CA ALA A 435 14.66 -9.83 8.66
C ALA A 435 14.77 -11.28 9.13
N GLY A 436 15.19 -12.18 8.23
CA GLY A 436 15.64 -13.51 8.62
C GLY A 436 17.05 -13.45 9.18
N ALA A 437 17.34 -14.17 10.27
CA ALA A 437 18.71 -14.33 10.75
C ALA A 437 19.36 -15.56 10.11
N LEU A 438 20.63 -15.50 9.70
CA LEU A 438 21.28 -16.72 9.20
C LEU A 438 21.65 -17.66 10.37
N GLU A 439 21.38 -18.96 10.23
CA GLU A 439 21.75 -19.95 11.25
C GLU A 439 23.26 -19.89 11.59
N GLY A 440 23.57 -20.01 12.88
CA GLY A 440 24.93 -19.97 13.42
C GLY A 440 25.45 -18.56 13.76
N LYS A 441 24.70 -17.50 13.45
CA LYS A 441 25.09 -16.10 13.73
C LYS A 441 24.87 -15.64 15.17
N GLY A 442 24.31 -16.48 16.04
CA GLY A 442 24.01 -16.13 17.44
C GLY A 442 22.99 -14.98 17.51
N VAL A 443 21.85 -15.18 16.86
CA VAL A 443 20.67 -14.32 16.76
C VAL A 443 19.47 -15.27 16.66
N ALA A 444 18.37 -15.00 17.37
CA ALA A 444 17.22 -15.90 17.51
C ALA A 444 15.90 -15.26 17.09
N LEU A 445 14.83 -16.05 16.95
CA LEU A 445 13.53 -15.56 16.51
C LEU A 445 12.92 -14.59 17.52
N GLY A 446 12.64 -13.37 17.04
CA GLY A 446 12.14 -12.26 17.84
C GLY A 446 13.22 -11.44 18.51
N ASP A 447 14.51 -11.61 18.19
CA ASP A 447 15.52 -10.62 18.55
C ASP A 447 15.24 -9.24 17.91
N LEU A 448 15.71 -8.20 18.58
CA LEU A 448 15.76 -6.84 18.04
C LEU A 448 17.21 -6.49 17.70
N ILE A 449 17.48 -6.15 16.45
CA ILE A 449 18.83 -5.94 15.93
C ILE A 449 19.00 -4.51 15.41
N SER A 450 20.18 -3.92 15.62
CA SER A 450 20.63 -2.72 14.90
C SER A 450 21.80 -3.06 13.98
N ALA A 451 21.64 -2.81 12.69
CA ALA A 451 22.66 -3.10 11.68
C ALA A 451 23.67 -1.96 11.53
N LYS A 452 24.91 -2.29 11.14
CA LYS A 452 25.92 -1.30 10.74
C LYS A 452 25.79 -0.91 9.27
N ASN A 453 25.51 -1.87 8.40
CA ASN A 453 25.57 -1.69 6.95
C ASN A 453 24.74 -2.76 6.23
N VAL A 454 24.56 -2.57 4.92
CA VAL A 454 23.92 -3.53 4.01
C VAL A 454 24.82 -3.81 2.81
N LEU A 455 25.01 -5.10 2.50
CA LEU A 455 25.56 -5.58 1.24
C LEU A 455 24.43 -5.62 0.21
N SER A 456 24.39 -4.60 -0.64
CA SER A 456 23.38 -4.44 -1.70
C SER A 456 23.57 -5.42 -2.85
N HIS A 457 22.55 -5.58 -3.70
CA HIS A 457 22.61 -6.43 -4.90
C HIS A 457 23.75 -6.12 -5.88
N ASP A 458 24.29 -4.90 -5.85
CA ASP A 458 25.43 -4.49 -6.70
C ASP A 458 26.79 -4.84 -6.05
N ASN A 459 26.77 -5.69 -5.00
CA ASN A 459 27.89 -6.00 -4.11
C ASN A 459 28.55 -4.78 -3.43
N GLN A 460 27.82 -3.66 -3.35
CA GLN A 460 28.27 -2.47 -2.63
C GLN A 460 27.86 -2.56 -1.16
N ILE A 461 28.82 -2.37 -0.25
CA ILE A 461 28.58 -2.20 1.19
C ILE A 461 28.15 -0.74 1.43
N LEU A 462 26.94 -0.55 1.95
CA LEU A 462 26.37 0.77 2.22
C LEU A 462 26.18 0.93 3.74
N GLU A 463 26.91 1.85 4.37
CA GLU A 463 26.86 2.05 5.83
C GLU A 463 25.61 2.83 6.28
N PHE A 464 24.96 2.34 7.34
CA PHE A 464 23.93 3.03 8.10
C PHE A 464 24.55 4.01 9.11
N SER A 465 23.73 4.92 9.63
CA SER A 465 24.08 5.73 10.81
C SER A 465 24.01 4.88 12.08
N GLU A 466 24.83 5.23 13.07
CA GLU A 466 24.76 4.61 14.39
C GLU A 466 23.36 4.75 14.99
N GLY A 467 22.76 3.60 15.36
CA GLY A 467 21.43 3.53 15.92
C GLY A 467 21.35 4.09 17.34
N ARG A 468 20.79 5.30 17.46
CA ARG A 468 20.57 6.04 18.72
C ARG A 468 19.30 5.59 19.42
N PHE A 469 18.19 5.49 18.69
CA PHE A 469 16.83 5.35 19.26
C PHE A 469 16.56 4.06 20.05
N ALA A 470 17.12 2.93 19.62
CA ALA A 470 16.98 1.66 20.33
C ALA A 470 18.22 1.39 21.22
N GLN A 471 18.01 1.37 22.54
CA GLN A 471 19.03 0.95 23.51
C GLN A 471 18.97 -0.57 23.73
N ASP A 472 17.78 -1.11 23.99
CA ASP A 472 17.52 -2.53 24.30
C ASP A 472 17.50 -3.44 23.06
N VAL A 473 18.52 -3.32 22.20
CA VAL A 473 18.71 -4.24 21.07
C VAL A 473 19.54 -5.45 21.50
N SER A 474 19.11 -6.65 21.14
CA SER A 474 19.82 -7.92 21.39
C SER A 474 21.23 -7.93 20.80
N LYS A 475 21.44 -7.23 19.68
CA LYS A 475 22.74 -7.14 19.00
C LYS A 475 22.88 -5.83 18.22
N LYS A 476 24.12 -5.33 18.16
CA LYS A 476 24.53 -4.18 17.33
C LYS A 476 25.61 -4.61 16.34
N GLY A 477 25.76 -3.84 15.26
CA GLY A 477 26.92 -3.92 14.37
C GLY A 477 26.82 -4.95 13.23
N LEU A 478 25.68 -5.63 13.09
CA LEU A 478 25.52 -6.69 12.09
C LEU A 478 25.45 -6.17 10.66
N THR A 479 25.82 -7.03 9.71
CA THR A 479 25.72 -6.80 8.27
C THR A 479 24.42 -7.40 7.73
N VAL A 480 23.65 -6.61 6.98
CA VAL A 480 22.47 -7.08 6.23
C VAL A 480 22.90 -7.56 4.84
N GLY A 481 22.41 -8.70 4.38
CA GLY A 481 22.48 -9.11 2.98
C GLY A 481 21.16 -8.86 2.26
N GLN A 482 21.22 -8.39 1.02
CA GLN A 482 20.02 -8.03 0.26
C GLN A 482 19.57 -9.14 -0.71
N VAL A 483 18.36 -9.68 -0.53
CA VAL A 483 17.65 -10.59 -1.46
C VAL A 483 16.45 -9.88 -2.09
N ARG A 484 15.91 -10.40 -3.20
CA ARG A 484 14.73 -9.83 -3.88
C ARG A 484 13.46 -10.60 -3.55
N THR A 485 13.61 -11.83 -3.08
CA THR A 485 12.52 -12.74 -2.71
C THR A 485 13.07 -13.87 -1.85
N PRO A 486 12.34 -14.36 -0.83
CA PRO A 486 12.80 -15.48 0.00
C PRO A 486 12.90 -16.82 -0.77
N PHE A 487 12.45 -16.87 -2.03
CA PHE A 487 12.71 -17.99 -2.94
C PHE A 487 14.16 -18.05 -3.47
N GLU A 488 14.97 -17.00 -3.26
CA GLU A 488 16.42 -17.03 -3.51
C GLU A 488 17.19 -17.77 -2.39
N GLU A 489 16.57 -17.93 -1.23
CA GLU A 489 17.15 -18.54 -0.03
C GLU A 489 17.17 -20.07 -0.16
N THR A 490 18.28 -20.56 -0.69
CA THR A 490 18.59 -21.99 -0.84
C THR A 490 19.71 -22.42 0.09
N GLU A 491 19.84 -23.72 0.36
CA GLU A 491 20.94 -24.23 1.21
C GLU A 491 22.32 -23.83 0.65
N ARG A 492 22.50 -23.89 -0.68
CA ARG A 492 23.72 -23.39 -1.33
C ARG A 492 23.92 -21.89 -1.08
N TRP A 493 22.89 -21.07 -1.32
CA TRP A 493 22.94 -19.64 -1.08
C TRP A 493 23.28 -19.33 0.38
N LEU A 494 22.76 -20.11 1.33
CA LEU A 494 22.99 -19.94 2.76
C LEU A 494 24.47 -20.21 3.12
N GLN A 495 25.06 -21.29 2.60
CA GLN A 495 26.49 -21.62 2.81
C GLN A 495 27.44 -20.61 2.14
N GLU A 496 27.04 -19.98 1.03
CA GLU A 496 27.77 -18.88 0.40
C GLU A 496 27.60 -17.57 1.21
N SER A 497 26.40 -17.29 1.70
CA SER A 497 25.99 -16.04 2.36
C SER A 497 26.47 -15.87 3.81
N ARG A 498 26.54 -16.96 4.59
CA ARG A 498 27.01 -16.94 6.00
C ARG A 498 28.38 -16.28 6.19
N LYS A 499 29.20 -16.21 5.13
CA LYS A 499 30.54 -15.60 5.11
C LYS A 499 30.51 -14.07 4.96
N ASN A 500 29.43 -13.52 4.40
CA ASN A 500 29.37 -12.14 3.90
C ASN A 500 28.43 -11.25 4.73
N PHE A 501 27.38 -11.81 5.32
CA PHE A 501 26.41 -11.09 6.14
C PHE A 501 25.80 -11.95 7.24
N ASP A 502 25.00 -11.35 8.13
CA ASP A 502 24.48 -11.97 9.36
C ASP A 502 22.96 -12.13 9.36
N ILE A 503 22.24 -11.20 8.73
CA ILE A 503 20.77 -11.18 8.58
C ILE A 503 20.40 -10.84 7.13
N VAL A 504 19.21 -11.22 6.67
CA VAL A 504 18.73 -11.06 5.29
C VAL A 504 17.42 -10.27 5.21
N GLU A 505 17.34 -9.35 4.26
CA GLU A 505 16.19 -8.44 4.05
C GLU A 505 16.16 -7.93 2.58
N VAL A 506 15.11 -7.19 2.18
CA VAL A 506 14.85 -6.83 0.77
C VAL A 506 15.00 -5.32 0.49
N GLU A 507 14.52 -4.45 1.38
CA GLU A 507 14.31 -3.02 1.13
C GLU A 507 15.56 -2.14 1.36
N THR A 508 16.34 -2.41 2.42
CA THR A 508 17.28 -1.41 2.97
C THR A 508 18.45 -1.05 2.06
N GLY A 509 18.90 -1.96 1.21
CA GLY A 509 19.93 -1.67 0.19
C GLY A 509 19.48 -0.62 -0.81
N LEU A 510 18.22 -0.69 -1.27
CA LEU A 510 17.63 0.32 -2.16
C LEU A 510 17.37 1.63 -1.42
N LEU A 511 16.81 1.56 -0.20
CA LEU A 511 16.57 2.72 0.66
C LEU A 511 17.84 3.55 0.88
N ARG A 512 18.95 2.91 1.26
CA ARG A 512 20.22 3.61 1.51
C ARG A 512 20.85 4.16 0.22
N LYS A 513 20.81 3.39 -0.87
CA LYS A 513 21.33 3.80 -2.17
C LYS A 513 20.62 5.05 -2.71
N GLU A 514 19.29 5.06 -2.67
CA GLU A 514 18.48 6.16 -3.21
C GLU A 514 18.51 7.40 -2.32
N LEU A 515 18.42 7.27 -0.99
CA LEU A 515 18.62 8.40 -0.05
C LEU A 515 20.03 9.01 -0.18
N GLY A 516 21.05 8.17 -0.41
CA GLY A 516 22.45 8.58 -0.46
C GLY A 516 23.04 8.89 0.92
N SER A 517 24.35 9.18 0.94
CA SER A 517 25.15 9.32 2.18
C SER A 517 24.76 10.50 3.08
N GLN A 518 24.17 11.57 2.52
CA GLN A 518 23.80 12.79 3.26
C GLN A 518 22.62 12.60 4.23
N ALA A 519 21.79 11.56 4.03
CA ALA A 519 20.76 11.20 4.99
C ALA A 519 21.36 10.40 6.14
N ARG A 520 20.91 10.68 7.37
CA ARG A 520 21.11 9.78 8.50
C ARG A 520 20.03 8.71 8.45
N LEU A 521 20.40 7.49 8.06
CA LEU A 521 19.53 6.33 8.04
C LEU A 521 19.93 5.37 9.16
N GLU A 522 19.11 5.25 10.20
CA GLU A 522 19.30 4.27 11.28
C GLU A 522 18.39 3.07 11.01
N ALA A 523 18.94 1.85 11.03
CA ALA A 523 18.23 0.63 10.62
C ALA A 523 18.07 -0.35 11.78
N TYR A 524 16.81 -0.74 12.04
CA TYR A 524 16.41 -1.71 13.05
C TYR A 524 15.61 -2.84 12.43
N PHE A 525 15.84 -4.06 12.92
CA PHE A 525 15.20 -5.27 12.40
C PHE A 525 14.64 -6.10 13.54
N LEU A 526 13.38 -6.50 13.40
CA LEU A 526 12.74 -7.52 14.22
C LEU A 526 12.93 -8.87 13.53
N ILE A 527 13.62 -9.80 14.17
CA ILE A 527 13.95 -11.08 13.54
C ILE A 527 12.68 -11.92 13.40
N SER A 528 12.29 -12.16 12.15
CA SER A 528 11.07 -12.91 11.83
C SER A 528 11.25 -14.41 12.02
N ASP A 529 12.46 -14.90 11.79
CA ASP A 529 12.80 -16.31 11.58
C ASP A 529 14.33 -16.51 11.59
N VAL A 530 14.77 -17.77 11.63
CA VAL A 530 16.18 -18.16 11.43
C VAL A 530 16.29 -19.03 10.18
N VAL A 531 16.94 -18.51 9.14
CA VAL A 531 17.10 -19.13 7.83
C VAL A 531 17.99 -20.37 7.93
N GLY A 532 17.42 -21.52 7.61
CA GLY A 532 18.01 -22.85 7.80
C GLY A 532 17.55 -23.60 9.07
N SER A 533 16.78 -22.96 9.97
CA SER A 533 16.28 -23.61 11.19
C SER A 533 14.85 -24.13 11.04
N GLU A 534 14.66 -25.44 11.26
CA GLU A 534 13.33 -26.07 11.27
C GLU A 534 12.42 -25.49 12.37
N GLY A 535 12.96 -25.26 13.57
CA GLY A 535 12.20 -24.81 14.74
C GLY A 535 11.90 -23.30 14.79
N GLU A 536 12.59 -22.50 13.97
CA GLU A 536 12.47 -21.04 13.94
C GLU A 536 12.20 -20.50 12.52
N SER A 537 11.63 -21.32 11.62
CA SER A 537 11.28 -20.94 10.24
C SER A 537 10.20 -19.85 10.16
N LEU A 538 10.07 -19.20 8.98
CA LEU A 538 8.98 -18.25 8.68
C LEU A 538 7.57 -18.80 8.91
N ALA A 539 7.38 -20.12 8.80
CA ALA A 539 6.11 -20.77 9.08
C ALA A 539 5.89 -21.00 10.59
N ALA A 540 6.91 -21.49 11.30
CA ALA A 540 6.91 -21.60 12.77
C ALA A 540 6.71 -20.22 13.44
N ALA A 541 7.19 -19.14 12.80
CA ALA A 541 7.08 -17.77 13.29
C ALA A 541 5.64 -17.27 13.52
N VAL A 542 4.63 -17.86 12.85
CA VAL A 542 3.21 -17.57 13.11
C VAL A 542 2.83 -17.93 14.55
N GLN A 543 3.43 -19.01 15.08
CA GLN A 543 3.15 -19.54 16.41
C GLN A 543 3.96 -18.79 17.49
N ASN A 544 5.18 -18.35 17.14
CA ASN A 544 6.04 -17.55 18.01
C ASN A 544 5.75 -16.03 17.97
N ALA A 545 4.57 -15.63 17.49
CA ALA A 545 4.16 -14.22 17.38
C ALA A 545 4.27 -13.43 18.71
N GLY A 546 4.11 -14.08 19.86
CA GLY A 546 4.30 -13.46 21.18
C GLY A 546 5.73 -12.95 21.44
N ARG A 547 6.77 -13.68 21.01
CA ARG A 547 8.17 -13.23 21.14
C ARG A 547 8.42 -11.98 20.29
N ARG A 548 8.03 -12.05 19.01
CA ARG A 548 8.17 -10.94 18.06
C ARG A 548 7.38 -9.70 18.52
N LYS A 549 6.18 -9.88 19.09
CA LYS A 549 5.42 -8.79 19.70
C LYS A 549 6.16 -8.18 20.91
N ASN A 550 6.71 -8.97 21.82
CA ASN A 550 7.40 -8.43 22.99
C ASN A 550 8.62 -7.57 22.60
N SER A 551 9.41 -7.98 21.60
CA SER A 551 10.55 -7.17 21.12
C SER A 551 10.14 -5.98 20.26
N GLN A 552 9.03 -6.08 19.52
CA GLN A 552 8.39 -4.93 18.87
C GLN A 552 7.92 -3.89 19.91
N LEU A 553 7.35 -4.34 21.03
CA LEU A 553 6.97 -3.48 22.15
C LEU A 553 8.20 -2.81 22.76
N LYS A 554 9.29 -3.55 23.03
CA LYS A 554 10.56 -2.97 23.52
C LYS A 554 11.21 -1.95 22.56
N LEU A 555 11.11 -2.19 21.25
CA LEU A 555 11.57 -1.21 20.25
C LEU A 555 10.75 0.08 20.32
N LEU A 556 9.42 -0.04 20.37
CA LEU A 556 8.53 1.11 20.52
C LEU A 556 8.79 1.81 21.86
N GLU A 557 8.94 1.07 22.96
CA GLU A 557 9.34 1.59 24.28
C GLU A 557 10.68 2.32 24.22
N SER A 558 11.67 1.84 23.46
CA SER A 558 12.94 2.57 23.27
C SER A 558 12.77 3.86 22.46
N LEU A 559 12.07 3.79 21.32
CA LEU A 559 11.76 4.93 20.45
C LEU A 559 11.01 6.04 21.21
N PHE A 560 10.04 5.64 22.04
CA PHE A 560 9.20 6.55 22.81
C PHE A 560 9.85 7.00 24.13
N SER A 561 10.65 6.17 24.83
CA SER A 561 11.26 6.58 26.12
C SER A 561 12.35 7.64 25.94
N GLN A 562 13.24 7.50 24.97
CA GLN A 562 14.27 8.51 24.68
C GLN A 562 13.71 9.88 24.27
N LYS A 563 12.46 9.87 23.80
CA LYS A 563 11.73 11.07 23.40
C LYS A 563 10.61 11.41 24.38
N GLY A 564 10.40 10.64 25.45
CA GLY A 564 9.19 10.71 26.26
C GLY A 564 7.91 10.37 25.48
N LEU A 565 6.95 9.76 26.18
CA LEU A 565 5.58 9.63 25.70
C LEU A 565 4.82 10.95 25.93
N VAL A 566 5.35 12.07 25.43
CA VAL A 566 4.75 13.40 25.59
C VAL A 566 3.81 13.67 24.41
N GLU A 567 2.52 13.69 24.74
CA GLU A 567 1.43 13.51 23.78
C GLU A 567 1.25 14.62 22.75
N THR A 568 0.53 14.25 21.68
CA THR A 568 -0.14 15.12 20.72
C THR A 568 -1.09 16.08 21.44
N VAL A 569 -0.59 17.25 21.86
CA VAL A 569 -1.48 18.41 22.03
C VAL A 569 -1.81 18.91 20.63
N ILE A 570 -3.05 18.69 20.18
CA ILE A 570 -3.59 19.32 18.97
C ILE A 570 -3.87 20.78 19.32
N ASP A 571 -2.82 21.61 19.29
CA ASP A 571 -2.90 23.05 19.54
C ASP A 571 -3.48 23.75 18.31
N SER A 572 -4.81 23.74 18.20
CA SER A 572 -5.61 24.23 17.06
C SER A 572 -5.57 25.76 16.87
N SER A 573 -4.59 26.45 17.44
CA SER A 573 -4.60 27.91 17.62
C SER A 573 -4.21 28.73 16.38
N GLU A 574 -3.47 28.16 15.42
CA GLU A 574 -2.86 28.87 14.27
C GLU A 574 -3.55 28.65 12.90
N SER A 575 -4.66 27.91 12.80
CA SER A 575 -5.40 27.87 11.51
C SER A 575 -6.07 29.22 11.21
N ASN A 576 -6.40 29.47 9.93
CA ASN A 576 -7.16 30.64 9.51
C ASN A 576 -8.59 30.54 10.09
N ARG A 577 -8.78 31.03 11.32
CA ARG A 577 -9.98 30.78 12.13
C ARG A 577 -11.27 31.23 11.45
N ASP A 578 -11.21 32.26 10.62
CA ASP A 578 -12.35 32.72 9.83
C ASP A 578 -12.68 31.76 8.69
N PHE A 579 -11.67 31.25 7.97
CA PHE A 579 -11.88 30.19 6.98
C PHE A 579 -12.50 28.94 7.61
N ASP A 580 -11.93 28.42 8.70
CA ASP A 580 -12.44 27.23 9.39
C ASP A 580 -13.87 27.44 9.93
N ARG A 581 -14.16 28.62 10.50
CA ARG A 581 -15.50 29.01 10.99
C ARG A 581 -16.52 29.04 9.86
N ILE A 582 -16.17 29.63 8.71
CA ILE A 582 -17.04 29.75 7.53
C ILE A 582 -17.24 28.38 6.87
N TYR A 583 -16.18 27.62 6.61
CA TYR A 583 -16.24 26.29 6.02
C TYR A 583 -17.10 25.33 6.86
N THR A 584 -16.93 25.32 8.19
CA THR A 584 -17.71 24.44 9.07
C THR A 584 -19.20 24.79 9.05
N LYS A 585 -19.58 26.07 8.90
CA LYS A 585 -20.98 26.47 8.69
C LYS A 585 -21.53 25.95 7.36
N PHE A 586 -20.78 26.08 6.27
CA PHE A 586 -21.18 25.53 4.97
C PHE A 586 -21.37 24.00 5.02
N GLU A 587 -20.43 23.29 5.66
CA GLU A 587 -20.45 21.84 5.86
C GLU A 587 -21.66 21.38 6.70
N ALA A 588 -22.01 22.11 7.76
CA ALA A 588 -23.19 21.84 8.58
C ALA A 588 -24.52 22.11 7.85
N LEU A 589 -24.59 23.16 7.01
CA LEU A 589 -25.82 23.57 6.31
C LEU A 589 -26.15 22.69 5.10
N LYS A 590 -25.15 22.13 4.41
CA LYS A 590 -25.36 21.21 3.25
C LYS A 590 -24.30 20.09 3.24
N PRO A 591 -24.35 19.12 4.18
CA PRO A 591 -23.32 18.06 4.32
C PRO A 591 -23.17 17.12 3.11
N ASN A 592 -24.13 17.14 2.18
CA ASN A 592 -24.09 16.35 0.93
C ASN A 592 -23.39 17.09 -0.25
N ARG A 593 -22.80 18.26 -0.02
CA ARG A 593 -22.09 19.06 -1.04
C ARG A 593 -20.62 18.62 -1.15
N ASP A 594 -20.01 18.71 -2.33
CA ASP A 594 -18.62 18.29 -2.51
C ASP A 594 -17.65 19.19 -1.72
N PRO A 595 -16.69 18.65 -0.94
CA PRO A 595 -15.70 19.42 -0.18
C PRO A 595 -14.92 20.48 -0.97
N PHE A 596 -14.64 20.23 -2.26
CA PHE A 596 -13.98 21.22 -3.12
C PHE A 596 -14.93 22.41 -3.41
N SER A 597 -16.23 22.15 -3.59
CA SER A 597 -17.22 23.21 -3.74
C SER A 597 -17.39 24.02 -2.45
N LEU A 598 -17.45 23.34 -1.30
CA LEU A 598 -17.48 23.98 0.03
C LEU A 598 -16.24 24.85 0.29
N ALA A 599 -15.05 24.43 -0.16
CA ALA A 599 -13.82 25.20 -0.01
C ALA A 599 -13.78 26.46 -0.88
N GLN A 600 -14.11 26.38 -2.17
CA GLN A 600 -14.19 27.56 -3.04
C GLN A 600 -15.21 28.59 -2.51
N MET A 601 -16.34 28.10 -2.00
CA MET A 601 -17.35 28.94 -1.33
C MET A 601 -16.83 29.60 -0.05
N ALA A 602 -16.11 28.88 0.81
CA ALA A 602 -15.57 29.43 2.05
C ALA A 602 -14.50 30.51 1.78
N LEU A 603 -13.64 30.31 0.76
CA LEU A 603 -12.69 31.32 0.30
C LEU A 603 -13.40 32.56 -0.26
N LYS A 604 -14.45 32.36 -1.07
CA LYS A 604 -15.26 33.45 -1.65
C LYS A 604 -16.00 34.25 -0.56
N ALA A 605 -16.62 33.56 0.40
CA ALA A 605 -17.27 34.19 1.55
C ALA A 605 -16.29 34.98 2.41
N GLN A 606 -15.12 34.42 2.73
CA GLN A 606 -14.09 35.13 3.49
C GLN A 606 -13.62 36.40 2.77
N ARG A 607 -13.35 36.33 1.45
CA ARG A 607 -12.97 37.49 0.63
C ARG A 607 -14.04 38.59 0.63
N LEU A 608 -15.31 38.20 0.62
CA LEU A 608 -16.46 39.13 0.61
C LEU A 608 -16.89 39.59 2.01
N GLY A 609 -16.16 39.21 3.07
CA GLY A 609 -16.50 39.55 4.46
C GLY A 609 -17.75 38.84 5.02
N MET A 610 -18.28 37.86 4.28
CA MET A 610 -19.52 37.15 4.60
C MET A 610 -19.29 36.21 5.79
N THR A 611 -19.79 36.60 6.96
CA THR A 611 -19.59 35.89 8.24
C THR A 611 -20.88 35.55 8.97
N THR A 612 -22.01 36.16 8.59
CA THR A 612 -23.33 35.82 9.16
C THR A 612 -23.86 34.52 8.54
N GLU A 613 -24.82 33.89 9.21
CA GLU A 613 -25.45 32.66 8.70
C GLU A 613 -26.38 32.95 7.52
N MET A 614 -26.93 34.16 7.44
CA MET A 614 -27.76 34.61 6.33
C MET A 614 -26.93 34.77 5.04
N ASP A 615 -25.74 35.37 5.11
CA ASP A 615 -24.86 35.53 3.94
C ASP A 615 -24.38 34.15 3.42
N ILE A 616 -24.01 33.27 4.35
CA ILE A 616 -23.55 31.89 4.07
C ILE A 616 -24.69 31.07 3.46
N ALA A 617 -25.92 31.18 3.97
CA ALA A 617 -27.09 30.53 3.39
C ALA A 617 -27.43 31.10 2.00
N ALA A 618 -27.36 32.42 1.80
CA ALA A 618 -27.59 33.05 0.50
C ALA A 618 -26.57 32.59 -0.54
N LEU A 619 -25.27 32.49 -0.19
CA LEU A 619 -24.25 32.00 -1.11
C LEU A 619 -24.48 30.53 -1.50
N LEU A 620 -24.99 29.69 -0.59
CA LEU A 620 -25.31 28.27 -0.86
C LEU A 620 -26.37 28.06 -1.94
N GLU A 621 -27.38 28.93 -1.99
CA GLU A 621 -28.46 28.84 -2.98
C GLU A 621 -28.06 29.48 -4.34
N VAL A 622 -27.13 30.44 -4.34
CA VAL A 622 -26.62 31.09 -5.56
C VAL A 622 -25.50 30.26 -6.24
N GLU A 623 -24.56 29.71 -5.48
CA GLU A 623 -23.43 28.97 -6.04
C GLU A 623 -23.81 27.53 -6.41
N SER A 624 -23.74 27.21 -7.71
CA SER A 624 -24.02 25.86 -8.21
C SER A 624 -23.06 24.81 -7.63
N ASN A 625 -23.59 23.71 -7.06
CA ASN A 625 -22.75 22.57 -6.65
C ASN A 625 -22.00 21.96 -7.85
N PHE A 626 -20.76 21.55 -7.65
CA PHE A 626 -19.90 20.87 -8.62
C PHE A 626 -19.04 19.84 -7.89
N ASP A 627 -18.69 18.73 -8.57
CA ASP A 627 -17.79 17.73 -7.98
C ASP A 627 -16.31 18.02 -8.29
N ARG A 628 -15.40 17.34 -7.57
CA ARG A 628 -13.94 17.40 -7.81
C ARG A 628 -13.52 17.23 -9.28
N ARG A 629 -14.25 16.47 -10.10
CA ARG A 629 -13.88 16.19 -11.51
C ARG A 629 -14.10 17.40 -12.39
N HIS A 630 -15.15 18.19 -12.12
CA HIS A 630 -15.39 19.46 -12.81
C HIS A 630 -14.24 20.44 -12.54
N LEU A 631 -13.81 20.57 -11.29
CA LEU A 631 -12.73 21.50 -10.92
C LEU A 631 -11.39 21.08 -11.52
N LEU A 632 -10.97 19.82 -11.34
CA LEU A 632 -9.69 19.33 -11.87
C LEU A 632 -9.67 19.33 -13.41
N GLY A 633 -10.80 19.01 -14.05
CA GLY A 633 -10.95 19.15 -15.50
C GLY A 633 -10.77 20.59 -15.96
N LYS A 634 -11.43 21.55 -15.29
CA LYS A 634 -11.31 22.98 -15.59
C LYS A 634 -9.87 23.48 -15.46
N LEU A 635 -9.21 23.20 -14.33
CA LEU A 635 -7.82 23.61 -14.08
C LEU A 635 -6.87 23.01 -15.14
N THR A 636 -7.05 21.73 -15.48
CA THR A 636 -6.24 21.05 -16.51
C THR A 636 -6.46 21.64 -17.90
N SER A 637 -7.70 21.99 -18.26
CA SER A 637 -8.01 22.67 -19.52
C SER A 637 -7.37 24.06 -19.60
N LEU A 638 -7.34 24.80 -18.49
CA LEU A 638 -6.67 26.11 -18.39
C LEU A 638 -5.14 25.99 -18.49
N ASP A 639 -4.54 25.01 -17.81
CA ASP A 639 -3.11 24.71 -17.94
C ASP A 639 -2.74 24.36 -19.41
N GLN A 640 -3.48 23.43 -20.04
CA GLN A 640 -3.29 23.09 -21.46
C GLN A 640 -3.49 24.28 -22.40
N ALA A 641 -4.41 25.18 -22.07
CA ALA A 641 -4.64 26.41 -22.80
C ALA A 641 -3.43 27.36 -22.72
N PHE A 642 -2.92 27.67 -21.53
CA PHE A 642 -1.76 28.57 -21.40
C PHE A 642 -0.48 27.97 -22.03
N GLN A 643 -0.24 26.66 -21.89
CA GLN A 643 0.85 25.96 -22.59
C GLN A 643 0.74 26.08 -24.12
N THR A 644 -0.49 25.98 -24.63
CA THR A 644 -0.77 26.09 -26.06
C THR A 644 -0.56 27.51 -26.57
N LEU A 645 -0.99 28.54 -25.83
CA LEU A 645 -0.68 29.95 -26.15
C LEU A 645 0.82 30.19 -26.23
N LEU A 646 1.59 29.75 -25.24
CA LEU A 646 3.06 29.87 -25.23
C LEU A 646 3.70 29.24 -26.47
N ARG A 647 3.33 28.00 -26.79
CA ARG A 647 3.85 27.29 -27.98
C ARG A 647 3.53 28.02 -29.29
N LEU A 648 2.36 28.65 -29.40
CA LEU A 648 1.90 29.30 -30.63
C LEU A 648 2.37 30.75 -30.76
N THR A 649 2.59 31.45 -29.66
CA THR A 649 3.26 32.76 -29.69
C THR A 649 4.78 32.60 -29.83
N GLY A 650 5.35 31.45 -29.46
CA GLY A 650 6.79 31.20 -29.43
C GLY A 650 7.46 31.73 -28.15
N GLU A 651 6.67 32.19 -27.17
CA GLU A 651 7.16 32.76 -25.92
C GLU A 651 7.41 31.68 -24.86
N SER A 652 8.35 31.93 -23.95
CA SER A 652 8.72 30.97 -22.89
C SER A 652 7.92 31.12 -21.60
N ARG A 653 7.30 32.30 -21.38
CA ARG A 653 6.56 32.66 -20.16
C ARG A 653 5.34 33.54 -20.45
N LEU A 654 4.29 33.30 -19.68
CA LEU A 654 3.00 34.01 -19.67
C LEU A 654 2.67 34.29 -18.21
N GLN A 655 2.08 35.44 -17.93
CA GLN A 655 1.72 35.81 -16.57
C GLN A 655 0.25 36.18 -16.47
N ILE A 656 -0.44 35.59 -15.50
CA ILE A 656 -1.80 35.98 -15.10
C ILE A 656 -1.65 37.15 -14.14
N VAL A 657 -1.94 38.34 -14.65
CA VAL A 657 -1.81 39.62 -13.94
C VAL A 657 -2.98 39.80 -12.97
N ASP A 658 -4.20 39.53 -13.44
CA ASP A 658 -5.44 39.65 -12.66
C ASP A 658 -6.40 38.53 -13.04
N SER A 659 -6.70 37.66 -12.07
CA SER A 659 -7.76 36.66 -12.15
C SER A 659 -8.12 36.19 -10.74
N PRO A 660 -9.11 36.83 -10.08
CA PRO A 660 -9.53 36.48 -8.71
C PRO A 660 -9.85 35.00 -8.53
N ASP A 661 -10.48 34.39 -9.55
CA ASP A 661 -10.85 32.98 -9.57
C ASP A 661 -9.64 32.04 -9.49
N LEU A 662 -8.52 32.41 -10.14
CA LEU A 662 -7.33 31.56 -10.27
C LEU A 662 -6.22 31.90 -9.27
N GLN A 663 -6.02 33.18 -8.96
CA GLN A 663 -4.98 33.65 -8.05
C GLN A 663 -5.35 33.40 -6.59
N ASP A 664 -6.60 33.65 -6.20
CA ASP A 664 -7.09 33.43 -4.84
C ASP A 664 -7.89 32.13 -4.70
N GLY A 665 -8.13 31.43 -5.82
CA GLY A 665 -8.77 30.12 -5.85
C GLY A 665 -10.20 30.13 -5.35
N ILE A 666 -11.05 30.95 -5.98
CA ILE A 666 -12.51 30.99 -5.78
C ILE A 666 -13.30 30.45 -6.99
N LEU A 667 -12.60 29.76 -7.90
CA LEU A 667 -13.11 29.22 -9.17
C LEU A 667 -14.27 28.22 -8.96
N ASN A 668 -15.47 28.63 -9.35
CA ASN A 668 -16.54 27.69 -9.70
C ASN A 668 -16.31 27.20 -11.15
N PRO A 669 -16.01 25.91 -11.38
CA PRO A 669 -15.68 25.39 -12.72
C PRO A 669 -16.86 25.38 -13.70
N LYS A 670 -18.09 25.61 -13.24
CA LYS A 670 -19.27 25.81 -14.10
C LYS A 670 -19.39 27.23 -14.64
N ALA A 671 -18.61 28.18 -14.10
CA ALA A 671 -18.44 29.51 -14.66
C ALA A 671 -17.24 29.58 -15.62
N LYS A 672 -17.17 30.66 -16.40
CA LYS A 672 -15.93 31.09 -17.07
C LYS A 672 -15.21 32.07 -16.14
N PRO A 673 -13.98 31.77 -15.67
CA PRO A 673 -13.19 32.78 -14.99
C PRO A 673 -12.82 33.90 -15.96
N THR A 674 -12.67 35.11 -15.43
CA THR A 674 -12.05 36.21 -16.19
C THR A 674 -10.56 36.21 -15.90
N VAL A 675 -9.74 36.22 -16.95
CA VAL A 675 -8.28 36.09 -16.85
C VAL A 675 -7.61 37.16 -17.69
N LYS A 676 -6.91 38.10 -17.03
CA LYS A 676 -6.03 39.07 -17.69
C LYS A 676 -4.62 38.53 -17.74
N ILE A 677 -4.05 38.41 -18.93
CA ILE A 677 -2.72 37.83 -19.16
C ILE A 677 -1.78 38.79 -19.86
N GLN A 678 -0.49 38.67 -19.58
CA GLN A 678 0.60 39.27 -20.36
C GLN A 678 1.49 38.13 -20.91
N ILE A 679 1.87 38.19 -22.19
CA ILE A 679 2.66 37.13 -22.85
C ILE A 679 3.98 37.74 -23.35
N GLY A 680 5.10 37.40 -22.69
CA GLY A 680 6.40 38.01 -23.01
C GLY A 680 6.36 39.54 -23.02
N SER A 681 6.76 40.13 -24.14
CA SER A 681 6.66 41.57 -24.45
C SER A 681 5.57 41.90 -25.49
N LEU A 682 4.65 40.97 -25.76
CA LEU A 682 3.66 41.11 -26.83
C LEU A 682 2.45 41.92 -26.40
N ASN A 683 1.89 42.69 -27.33
CA ASN A 683 0.55 43.25 -27.19
C ASN A 683 -0.53 42.32 -27.77
N GLU A 684 -1.81 42.63 -27.53
CA GLU A 684 -2.95 41.82 -27.98
C GLU A 684 -2.94 41.58 -29.50
N GLU A 685 -2.72 42.62 -30.31
CA GLU A 685 -2.70 42.50 -31.77
C GLU A 685 -1.59 41.55 -32.25
N GLN A 686 -0.38 41.65 -31.68
CA GLN A 686 0.75 40.77 -32.00
C GLN A 686 0.47 39.31 -31.62
N VAL A 687 -0.22 39.06 -30.50
CA VAL A 687 -0.65 37.70 -30.12
C VAL A 687 -1.68 37.17 -31.12
N LEU A 688 -2.71 37.97 -31.46
CA LEU A 688 -3.73 37.58 -32.43
C LEU A 688 -3.13 37.30 -33.82
N GLN A 689 -2.22 38.15 -34.30
CA GLN A 689 -1.49 37.93 -35.56
C GLN A 689 -0.66 36.64 -35.53
N ARG A 690 0.06 36.34 -34.43
CA ARG A 690 0.83 35.09 -34.29
C ARG A 690 -0.09 33.85 -34.26
N LEU A 691 -1.25 33.93 -33.61
CA LEU A 691 -2.24 32.84 -33.57
C LEU A 691 -2.88 32.58 -34.94
N GLN A 692 -3.27 33.63 -35.66
CA GLN A 692 -3.80 33.54 -37.03
C GLN A 692 -2.76 32.96 -38.00
N LYS A 693 -1.51 33.42 -37.93
CA LYS A 693 -0.39 32.90 -38.75
C LYS A 693 -0.17 31.40 -38.55
N ASN A 694 -0.38 30.92 -37.33
CA ASN A 694 -0.24 29.50 -36.97
C ASN A 694 -1.56 28.70 -37.10
N GLY A 695 -2.58 29.26 -37.79
CA GLY A 695 -3.82 28.56 -38.14
C GLY A 695 -4.73 28.21 -36.96
N TRP A 696 -4.60 28.92 -35.82
CA TRP A 696 -5.23 28.51 -34.57
C TRP A 696 -6.63 29.10 -34.36
N ASN A 697 -7.61 28.27 -33.95
CA ASN A 697 -8.93 28.73 -33.54
C ASN A 697 -8.98 29.02 -32.03
N LEU A 698 -9.38 30.24 -31.65
CA LEU A 698 -9.56 30.68 -30.26
C LEU A 698 -10.89 30.26 -29.61
N GLU A 699 -11.91 29.84 -30.36
CA GLU A 699 -13.21 29.45 -29.79
C GLU A 699 -13.15 28.40 -28.68
N PRO A 700 -12.29 27.35 -28.74
CA PRO A 700 -12.18 26.37 -27.64
C PRO A 700 -11.69 27.00 -26.34
N PHE A 701 -10.85 28.04 -26.41
CA PHE A 701 -10.38 28.79 -25.23
C PHE A 701 -11.47 29.70 -24.67
N LEU A 702 -12.15 30.42 -25.56
CA LEU A 702 -13.21 31.37 -25.20
C LEU A 702 -14.49 30.66 -24.70
N LYS A 703 -14.60 29.34 -24.88
CA LYS A 703 -15.56 28.48 -24.18
C LYS A 703 -15.16 28.25 -22.71
N GLU A 704 -13.87 28.15 -22.40
CA GLU A 704 -13.38 27.88 -21.05
C GLU A 704 -13.25 29.12 -20.16
N MET A 705 -12.76 30.24 -20.70
CA MET A 705 -12.48 31.47 -19.93
C MET A 705 -12.78 32.74 -20.73
N ASN A 706 -13.01 33.85 -20.02
CA ASN A 706 -13.04 35.19 -20.60
C ASN A 706 -11.61 35.75 -20.58
N LEU A 707 -10.91 35.67 -21.71
CA LEU A 707 -9.50 36.05 -21.82
C LEU A 707 -9.36 37.53 -22.21
N GLN A 708 -8.50 38.27 -21.52
CA GLN A 708 -8.04 39.60 -21.92
C GLN A 708 -6.51 39.60 -22.01
N ILE A 709 -5.95 40.10 -23.10
CA ILE A 709 -4.49 40.21 -23.28
C ILE A 709 -4.08 41.65 -22.98
N LEU A 710 -3.14 41.83 -22.06
CA LEU A 710 -2.55 43.12 -21.71
C LEU A 710 -1.23 43.32 -22.45
N GLY A 711 -0.96 44.55 -22.89
CA GLY A 711 0.34 44.94 -23.42
C GLY A 711 1.42 45.01 -22.33
N PRO A 712 2.70 45.13 -22.72
CA PRO A 712 3.79 45.23 -21.76
C PRO A 712 3.75 46.53 -20.95
N THR A 713 3.92 46.41 -19.63
CA THR A 713 4.23 47.51 -18.72
C THR A 713 5.68 48.01 -18.89
N GLU A 714 5.96 49.25 -18.52
CA GLU A 714 7.26 49.91 -18.77
C GLU A 714 8.46 49.20 -18.09
N ASP A 715 8.26 48.63 -16.89
CA ASP A 715 9.27 47.81 -16.18
C ASP A 715 9.40 46.37 -16.72
N GLY A 716 8.41 45.91 -17.51
CA GLY A 716 8.36 44.57 -18.10
C GLY A 716 7.97 43.43 -17.14
N LEU A 717 6.70 42.99 -17.22
CA LEU A 717 6.08 41.87 -16.48
C LEU A 717 6.07 42.09 -14.96
N GLU A 718 4.92 42.53 -14.45
CA GLU A 718 4.71 42.82 -13.02
C GLU A 718 5.12 41.65 -12.12
N ARG A 719 5.90 41.89 -11.05
CA ARG A 719 6.43 40.81 -10.21
C ARG A 719 5.39 40.09 -9.32
N SER A 720 4.11 40.47 -9.43
CA SER A 720 2.96 40.04 -8.61
C SER A 720 2.13 38.90 -9.21
N GLY A 721 2.13 38.72 -10.54
CA GLY A 721 1.21 37.78 -11.21
C GLY A 721 1.67 36.31 -11.25
N LEU A 722 0.72 35.37 -11.32
CA LEU A 722 0.98 33.93 -11.41
C LEU A 722 1.62 33.60 -12.77
N THR A 723 2.85 33.09 -12.76
CA THR A 723 3.67 32.88 -13.97
C THR A 723 3.61 31.45 -14.46
N VAL A 724 3.03 31.23 -15.65
CA VAL A 724 3.05 29.96 -16.39
C VAL A 724 4.27 29.94 -17.32
N THR A 725 4.97 28.80 -17.39
CA THR A 725 6.15 28.64 -18.25
C THR A 725 6.01 27.44 -19.17
N ASN A 726 6.67 27.45 -20.33
CA ASN A 726 6.64 26.33 -21.28
C ASN A 726 7.35 25.04 -20.79
N LYS A 727 7.73 24.97 -19.50
CA LYS A 727 8.35 23.83 -18.83
C LYS A 727 7.47 23.21 -17.74
N ASP A 728 6.43 23.90 -17.25
CA ASP A 728 5.50 23.39 -16.25
C ASP A 728 4.06 23.38 -16.80
N ALA A 729 3.62 22.23 -17.28
CA ALA A 729 2.29 22.03 -17.86
C ALA A 729 1.16 21.83 -16.82
N LYS A 730 1.41 22.18 -15.55
CA LYS A 730 0.46 22.01 -14.43
C LYS A 730 0.42 23.23 -13.49
N THR A 731 0.97 24.38 -13.88
CA THR A 731 1.17 25.56 -13.01
C THR A 731 -0.10 26.01 -12.30
N ILE A 732 -1.24 26.11 -13.00
CA ILE A 732 -2.50 26.61 -12.39
C ILE A 732 -3.02 25.60 -11.38
N ARG A 733 -3.03 24.31 -11.72
CA ARG A 733 -3.36 23.23 -10.78
C ARG A 733 -2.41 23.20 -9.57
N HIS A 734 -1.10 23.34 -9.79
CA HIS A 734 -0.10 23.41 -8.74
C HIS A 734 -0.30 24.62 -7.82
N HIS A 735 -0.72 25.77 -8.35
CA HIS A 735 -1.07 26.94 -7.54
C HIS A 735 -2.25 26.67 -6.60
N PHE A 736 -3.30 25.99 -7.08
CA PHE A 736 -4.41 25.58 -6.23
C PHE A 736 -3.97 24.61 -5.13
N GLU A 737 -3.18 23.58 -5.49
CA GLU A 737 -2.64 22.58 -4.55
C GLU A 737 -1.69 23.17 -3.50
N ARG A 738 -0.78 24.08 -3.91
CA ARG A 738 0.37 24.53 -3.11
C ARG A 738 0.17 25.88 -2.41
N GLU A 739 -0.61 26.78 -2.99
CA GLU A 739 -0.81 28.15 -2.49
C GLU A 739 -2.23 28.36 -1.95
N VAL A 740 -3.27 28.09 -2.74
CA VAL A 740 -4.67 28.35 -2.35
C VAL A 740 -5.10 27.52 -1.15
N TYR A 741 -5.10 26.18 -1.28
CA TYR A 741 -5.60 25.31 -0.24
C TYR A 741 -4.67 25.30 0.98
N ARG A 742 -3.36 25.22 0.75
CA ARG A 742 -2.34 25.19 1.82
C ARG A 742 -2.42 26.37 2.79
N LYS A 743 -2.53 27.60 2.28
CA LYS A 743 -2.64 28.83 3.11
C LYS A 743 -3.85 28.81 4.05
N ASN A 744 -4.90 28.07 3.66
CA ASN A 744 -6.15 27.97 4.39
C ASN A 744 -6.27 26.66 5.19
N GLY A 745 -5.14 25.98 5.45
CA GLY A 745 -5.11 24.75 6.25
C GLY A 745 -5.70 23.53 5.55
N LEU A 746 -5.93 23.60 4.23
CA LEU A 746 -6.49 22.51 3.43
C LEU A 746 -5.41 21.79 2.65
N LEU A 747 -5.52 20.48 2.59
CA LEU A 747 -4.67 19.57 1.84
C LEU A 747 -5.50 18.79 0.83
N ILE A 748 -4.98 18.67 -0.39
CA ILE A 748 -5.46 17.67 -1.34
C ILE A 748 -4.75 16.35 -1.04
N GLU A 749 -5.53 15.39 -0.56
CA GLU A 749 -5.10 14.01 -0.34
C GLU A 749 -5.65 13.11 -1.45
N VAL A 750 -4.95 12.02 -1.75
CA VAL A 750 -5.41 10.97 -2.66
C VAL A 750 -5.51 9.68 -1.86
N ASN A 751 -6.70 9.09 -1.81
CA ASN A 751 -7.01 7.92 -0.98
C ASN A 751 -6.64 6.59 -1.66
N ALA A 752 -6.84 5.47 -0.94
CA ALA A 752 -6.46 4.13 -1.41
C ALA A 752 -7.24 3.62 -2.63
N SER A 753 -8.33 4.30 -3.02
CA SER A 753 -9.06 4.07 -4.27
C SER A 753 -8.52 4.92 -5.43
N GLY A 754 -7.51 5.75 -5.19
CA GLY A 754 -6.97 6.77 -6.10
C GLY A 754 -7.90 7.98 -6.28
N ASP A 755 -8.76 8.26 -5.30
CA ASP A 755 -9.72 9.37 -5.34
C ASP A 755 -9.25 10.57 -4.50
N TRP A 756 -9.52 11.78 -4.98
CA TRP A 756 -9.08 13.00 -4.32
C TRP A 756 -10.07 13.38 -3.21
N ARG A 757 -9.57 13.57 -1.99
CA ARG A 757 -10.32 14.14 -0.87
C ARG A 757 -9.63 15.40 -0.38
N LEU A 758 -10.42 16.44 -0.11
CA LEU A 758 -9.92 17.64 0.55
C LEU A 758 -9.96 17.40 2.06
N ARG A 759 -8.84 17.62 2.75
CA ARG A 759 -8.67 17.31 4.18
C ARG A 759 -8.13 18.54 4.90
N ARG A 760 -8.70 18.87 6.06
CA ARG A 760 -8.13 19.91 6.93
C ARG A 760 -6.88 19.36 7.63
N ILE A 761 -5.78 20.11 7.61
CA ILE A 761 -4.63 19.91 8.49
C ILE A 761 -4.82 20.84 9.69
N PRO A 762 -4.96 20.33 10.92
CA PRO A 762 -4.83 21.18 12.10
C PRO A 762 -3.41 21.76 12.11
N GLN A 763 -3.31 23.09 12.06
CA GLN A 763 -2.05 23.76 12.41
C GLN A 763 -1.74 23.49 13.87
N ALA A 764 -0.47 23.55 14.25
CA ALA A 764 -0.02 23.26 15.60
C ALA A 764 1.26 24.02 15.92
N ALA A 765 1.40 24.41 17.20
CA ALA A 765 2.46 25.27 17.72
C ALA A 765 3.86 24.89 17.21
N GLY A 766 4.47 25.85 16.51
CA GLY A 766 5.73 25.68 15.78
C GLY A 766 5.70 26.27 14.37
N GLY A 767 4.49 26.58 13.86
CA GLY A 767 4.22 27.27 12.61
C GLY A 767 4.54 26.46 11.35
N TRP A 768 3.97 26.89 10.22
CA TRP A 768 4.53 26.58 8.91
C TRP A 768 5.85 27.34 8.77
N ARG A 769 6.96 26.69 9.14
CA ARG A 769 8.29 27.29 9.01
C ARG A 769 8.56 27.65 7.55
N CYS A 770 8.55 28.95 7.26
CA CYS A 770 9.04 29.50 6.02
C CYS A 770 10.55 29.26 5.92
N GLU A 771 10.96 28.12 5.35
CA GLU A 771 12.26 28.01 4.68
C GLU A 771 12.20 28.97 3.49
N ALA A 772 12.56 30.24 3.74
CA ALA A 772 12.61 31.29 2.73
C ALA A 772 13.60 30.92 1.62
N VAL A 773 13.31 31.42 0.42
CA VAL A 773 14.04 31.15 -0.83
C VAL A 773 15.56 31.16 -0.64
N PHE A 774 16.18 30.00 -0.83
CA PHE A 774 17.53 29.88 -1.35
C PHE A 774 17.54 28.87 -2.51
N LEU A 775 18.00 29.36 -3.66
CA LEU A 775 18.30 28.61 -4.88
C LEU A 775 19.69 27.96 -4.78
#